data_AF-A0A1R3T7R9-F1
#
_entry.id   AF-A0A1R3T7R9-F1
#
_cell.length_a   1.000
_cell.length_b   1.000
_cell.length_c   1.000
_cell.angle_alpha   90.00
_cell.angle_beta   90.00
_cell.angle_gamma   90.00
#
_symmetry.space_group_name_H-M   'P 1'
#
loop_
_entity.id
_entity.type
_entity.pdbx_description
1 polymer ?
#
loop_
_entity_poly.entity_id
_entity_poly.type
_entity_poly.pdbx_seq_one_letter_code
_entity_poly.pdbx_strand_id
1 'polypeptide(L)'
;MANDAVNFLNSSIGSKVAPLWVILTVASIGVMIGTMFSSGMMEIARSGVFYPEKFTFPAIMVLFLAVMLTDVILLDLFNTFGLPTSTTVSLVFELLGAAVAVALFSVWTSGSGEHIGEFLNSGKALAIIGGIFISIAIAFVAGSAIMYVSRLIFSFNYAKPFKYLGAIWGGIALTAITYFAIFKGLKGSVLVSHGMLDYLEHNMGTALLYTFIGWTVFMAILQHLFRVKILKVIVLTGTAALAMAFAGNDLVNFIGVSMAGYDSFQIAREVTASGGDINQLHMGRLSEPVVANIWWLLVAGVIMVLALWFSKKSRAVTETEVNLARKGDGVERFSSSPLSRHMVRSSLNFSKSISKIIPASSKNFINKRFEPVELENKASFDLIRASVNLTIAALLISLGTSLKLPLSTTYVTFMVAMGSSLADRAWGRESAVYRINGVLTVVAGWLLTALVAFTASMIVGLFLMWGGKIALAVMVFLVIFILFKSGRLHSKLKSKEQQQQQILSSEQQLVASCNNDVHLMLEKTLSIYKRIVEGLKDEDRKLVKKAMGEAYELYERFKDKRDYEVVPTLESIQLNALDLEQEYVQLVDYSYEITKSLKAITENTFQYIDNNHTAFSKEQIEDLKVIYKILSEAFTEYEKMEKSGDYSQFSQIVNMRETILDLNPKLTKRQIKRVKAGESTTRSSILFLNLVNESKIITLQSSNLMKSHRNFKAQYAKSVSERKSTSLIGKVPLDI
;
A
#
# COMPACT_ATOMS: atom_id res chain seq x y z
N MET A 1 -7.73 -0.05 -13.76
CA MET A 1 -9.12 -0.45 -13.47
C MET A 1 -9.25 -1.43 -12.30
N ALA A 2 -8.66 -2.64 -12.34
CA ALA A 2 -8.71 -3.55 -11.19
C ALA A 2 -8.07 -3.00 -9.89
N ASN A 3 -7.12 -2.05 -10.01
CA ASN A 3 -6.51 -1.36 -8.87
C ASN A 3 -7.55 -0.53 -8.11
N ASP A 4 -8.30 0.31 -8.83
CA ASP A 4 -9.19 1.29 -8.21
C ASP A 4 -10.55 0.72 -7.80
N ALA A 5 -10.95 -0.40 -8.43
CA ALA A 5 -12.22 -1.06 -8.18
C ALA A 5 -12.38 -1.56 -6.73
N VAL A 6 -11.27 -1.64 -6.01
CA VAL A 6 -11.18 -2.01 -4.61
C VAL A 6 -11.56 -0.88 -3.66
N ASN A 7 -11.31 0.36 -4.06
CA ASN A 7 -11.36 1.53 -3.19
C ASN A 7 -12.74 1.76 -2.58
N PHE A 8 -13.79 1.43 -3.33
CA PHE A 8 -15.17 1.57 -2.88
C PHE A 8 -15.71 0.36 -2.10
N LEU A 9 -14.97 -0.75 -2.06
CA LEU A 9 -15.32 -1.93 -1.26
C LEU A 9 -14.71 -1.87 0.14
N ASN A 10 -13.60 -1.15 0.32
CA ASN A 10 -12.82 -1.07 1.57
C ASN A 10 -13.67 -0.79 2.81
N SER A 11 -14.56 0.20 2.74
CA SER A 11 -15.39 0.57 3.90
C SER A 11 -16.43 -0.46 4.27
N SER A 12 -16.95 -1.18 3.29
CA SER A 12 -17.97 -2.23 3.49
C SER A 12 -17.34 -3.55 3.93
N ILE A 13 -16.18 -3.89 3.38
CA ILE A 13 -15.37 -5.05 3.79
C ILE A 13 -14.81 -4.83 5.19
N GLY A 14 -14.17 -3.68 5.45
CA GLY A 14 -13.53 -3.35 6.73
C GLY A 14 -14.50 -3.28 7.90
N SER A 15 -15.74 -2.83 7.66
CA SER A 15 -16.81 -2.83 8.68
C SER A 15 -17.55 -4.15 8.82
N LYS A 16 -17.25 -5.15 7.98
CA LYS A 16 -17.93 -6.47 7.94
C LYS A 16 -19.46 -6.34 7.89
N VAL A 17 -19.97 -5.39 7.11
CA VAL A 17 -21.41 -5.05 7.06
C VAL A 17 -22.29 -6.21 6.56
N ALA A 18 -21.79 -6.94 5.57
CA ALA A 18 -22.45 -8.04 4.87
C ALA A 18 -21.40 -9.03 4.30
N PRO A 19 -21.80 -10.25 3.93
CA PRO A 19 -20.94 -11.18 3.20
C PRO A 19 -20.42 -10.57 1.89
N LEU A 20 -19.19 -10.93 1.50
CA LEU A 20 -18.50 -10.35 0.35
C LEU A 20 -19.32 -10.41 -0.95
N TRP A 21 -20.05 -11.50 -1.20
CA TRP A 21 -20.87 -11.66 -2.40
C TRP A 21 -22.00 -10.61 -2.48
N VAL A 22 -22.59 -10.20 -1.35
CA VAL A 22 -23.61 -9.15 -1.31
C VAL A 22 -22.99 -7.80 -1.65
N ILE A 23 -21.84 -7.48 -1.04
CA ILE A 23 -21.12 -6.23 -1.28
C ILE A 23 -20.73 -6.12 -2.76
N LEU A 24 -20.19 -7.20 -3.34
CA LEU A 24 -19.82 -7.26 -4.76
C LEU A 24 -21.03 -7.10 -5.67
N THR A 25 -22.17 -7.72 -5.35
CA THR A 25 -23.40 -7.58 -6.16
C THR A 25 -23.90 -6.14 -6.17
N VAL A 26 -23.99 -5.51 -5.00
CA VAL A 26 -24.44 -4.11 -4.87
C VAL A 26 -23.49 -3.15 -5.58
N ALA A 27 -22.18 -3.35 -5.45
CA ALA A 27 -21.19 -2.57 -6.17
C ALA A 27 -21.28 -2.77 -7.70
N SER A 28 -21.55 -3.99 -8.16
CA SER A 28 -21.71 -4.30 -9.59
C SER A 28 -22.89 -3.55 -10.20
N ILE A 29 -24.02 -3.50 -9.48
CA ILE A 29 -25.19 -2.69 -9.89
C ILE A 29 -24.80 -1.22 -9.98
N GLY A 30 -24.09 -0.70 -8.97
CA GLY A 30 -23.58 0.68 -8.97
C GLY A 30 -22.70 0.97 -10.20
N VAL A 31 -21.74 0.09 -10.52
CA VAL A 31 -20.87 0.23 -11.70
C VAL A 31 -21.70 0.28 -12.99
N MET A 32 -22.63 -0.67 -13.18
CA MET A 32 -23.45 -0.72 -14.39
C MET A 32 -24.26 0.57 -14.57
N ILE A 33 -24.91 1.04 -13.51
CA ILE A 33 -25.65 2.30 -13.53
C ILE A 33 -24.70 3.47 -13.83
N GLY A 34 -23.53 3.54 -13.19
CA GLY A 34 -22.55 4.61 -13.38
C GLY A 34 -22.01 4.69 -14.80
N THR A 35 -21.80 3.56 -15.48
CA THR A 35 -21.32 3.56 -16.87
C THR A 35 -22.29 4.25 -17.83
N MET A 36 -23.59 4.20 -17.55
CA MET A 36 -24.61 4.87 -18.37
C MET A 36 -24.56 6.41 -18.27
N PHE A 37 -23.86 6.95 -17.27
CA PHE A 37 -23.75 8.41 -17.01
C PHE A 37 -22.36 9.00 -17.32
N SER A 38 -21.43 8.22 -17.88
CA SER A 38 -20.01 8.61 -18.00
C SER A 38 -19.65 9.41 -19.28
N SER A 39 -20.60 9.71 -20.15
CA SER A 39 -20.36 10.38 -21.45
C SER A 39 -19.62 11.72 -21.33
N GLY A 40 -19.86 12.50 -20.27
CA GLY A 40 -19.34 13.86 -20.11
C GLY A 40 -17.82 13.98 -19.87
N MET A 41 -17.15 12.88 -19.54
CA MET A 41 -15.71 12.86 -19.24
C MET A 41 -14.84 12.54 -20.47
N MET A 42 -15.44 12.06 -21.58
CA MET A 42 -14.73 11.52 -22.75
C MET A 42 -13.87 12.58 -23.47
N GLU A 43 -14.26 13.85 -23.35
CA GLU A 43 -13.54 15.00 -23.89
C GLU A 43 -12.10 15.09 -23.35
N ILE A 44 -11.84 14.64 -22.13
CA ILE A 44 -10.52 14.75 -21.49
C ILE A 44 -9.47 13.92 -22.23
N ALA A 45 -9.82 12.69 -22.64
CA ALA A 45 -8.92 11.81 -23.38
C ALA A 45 -8.70 12.27 -24.84
N ARG A 46 -9.66 13.00 -25.42
CA ARG A 46 -9.63 13.44 -26.82
C ARG A 46 -8.91 14.78 -27.02
N SER A 47 -9.13 15.75 -26.12
CA SER A 47 -8.63 17.13 -26.27
C SER A 47 -8.35 17.86 -24.95
N GLY A 48 -8.34 17.13 -23.82
CA GLY A 48 -8.21 17.75 -22.49
C GLY A 48 -6.81 18.30 -22.18
N VAL A 49 -5.77 17.60 -22.66
CA VAL A 49 -4.36 17.88 -22.29
C VAL A 49 -3.55 18.44 -23.47
N PHE A 50 -4.02 18.24 -24.70
CA PHE A 50 -3.37 18.66 -25.93
C PHE A 50 -4.40 19.18 -26.92
N TYR A 51 -3.95 19.91 -27.94
CA TYR A 51 -4.77 20.46 -29.02
C TYR A 51 -4.75 19.53 -30.25
N PRO A 52 -5.80 18.73 -30.50
CA PRO A 52 -5.79 17.72 -31.57
C PRO A 52 -5.52 18.28 -32.97
N GLU A 53 -5.93 19.53 -33.23
CA GLU A 53 -5.70 20.25 -34.48
C GLU A 53 -4.21 20.42 -34.81
N LYS A 54 -3.32 20.40 -33.80
CA LYS A 54 -1.87 20.49 -33.99
C LYS A 54 -1.23 19.16 -34.37
N PHE A 55 -1.97 18.06 -34.30
CA PHE A 55 -1.46 16.72 -34.60
C PHE A 55 -2.09 16.17 -35.88
N THR A 56 -1.25 15.59 -36.74
CA THR A 56 -1.72 14.82 -37.90
C THR A 56 -2.25 13.46 -37.45
N PHE A 57 -3.04 12.80 -38.32
CA PHE A 57 -3.59 11.47 -38.05
C PHE A 57 -2.51 10.45 -37.60
N PRO A 58 -1.36 10.29 -38.30
CA PRO A 58 -0.36 9.32 -37.85
C PRO A 58 0.23 9.69 -36.49
N ALA A 59 0.47 10.99 -36.26
CA ALA A 59 1.06 11.50 -35.02
C ALA A 59 0.14 11.28 -33.81
N ILE A 60 -1.16 11.56 -33.96
CA ILE A 60 -2.12 11.34 -32.86
C ILE A 60 -2.35 9.85 -32.57
N MET A 61 -2.28 8.99 -33.59
CA MET A 61 -2.38 7.53 -33.40
C MET A 61 -1.17 6.99 -32.62
N VAL A 62 0.03 7.50 -32.89
CA VAL A 62 1.23 7.18 -32.12
C VAL A 62 1.10 7.66 -30.67
N LEU A 63 0.55 8.87 -30.46
CA LEU A 63 0.26 9.40 -29.13
C LEU A 63 -0.62 8.42 -28.34
N PHE A 64 -1.77 8.01 -28.90
CA PHE A 64 -2.69 7.09 -28.23
C PHE A 64 -2.08 5.70 -27.99
N LEU A 65 -1.32 5.17 -28.95
CA LEU A 65 -0.60 3.90 -28.78
C LEU A 65 0.45 3.98 -27.66
N ALA A 66 1.19 5.08 -27.57
CA ALA A 66 2.19 5.29 -26.52
C ALA A 66 1.55 5.29 -25.13
N VAL A 67 0.41 5.98 -24.98
CA VAL A 67 -0.36 5.99 -23.74
C VAL A 67 -0.84 4.59 -23.39
N MET A 68 -1.50 3.88 -24.32
CA MET A 68 -2.04 2.54 -24.05
C MET A 68 -0.94 1.53 -23.67
N LEU A 69 0.20 1.54 -24.35
CA LEU A 69 1.31 0.64 -24.05
C LEU A 69 1.93 0.96 -22.67
N THR A 70 2.07 2.25 -22.36
CA THR A 70 2.62 2.70 -21.08
C THR A 70 1.68 2.36 -19.92
N ASP A 71 0.37 2.63 -20.07
CA ASP A 71 -0.63 2.36 -19.05
C ASP A 71 -0.65 0.88 -18.64
N VAL A 72 -0.62 -0.04 -19.62
CA VAL A 72 -0.58 -1.49 -19.36
C VAL A 72 0.67 -1.88 -18.57
N ILE A 73 1.85 -1.36 -18.94
CA ILE A 73 3.11 -1.66 -18.24
C ILE A 73 3.07 -1.11 -16.81
N LEU A 74 2.71 0.16 -16.69
CA LEU A 74 2.77 0.91 -15.44
C LEU A 74 1.77 0.37 -14.43
N LEU A 75 0.51 0.18 -14.84
CA LEU A 75 -0.52 -0.38 -13.96
C LEU A 75 -0.25 -1.83 -13.57
N ASP A 76 0.29 -2.68 -14.46
CA ASP A 76 0.62 -4.05 -14.09
C ASP A 76 1.78 -4.13 -13.09
N LEU A 77 2.80 -3.26 -13.22
CA LEU A 77 3.88 -3.15 -12.25
C LEU A 77 3.34 -2.72 -10.88
N PHE A 78 2.55 -1.64 -10.82
CA PHE A 78 1.97 -1.17 -9.56
C PHE A 78 1.07 -2.22 -8.89
N ASN A 79 0.20 -2.88 -9.66
CA ASN A 79 -0.64 -3.98 -9.16
C ASN A 79 0.20 -5.15 -8.64
N THR A 80 1.35 -5.41 -9.24
CA THR A 80 2.24 -6.52 -8.86
C THR A 80 2.95 -6.25 -7.54
N PHE A 81 3.30 -4.99 -7.27
CA PHE A 81 3.84 -4.54 -5.99
C PHE A 81 2.77 -4.17 -4.95
N GLY A 82 1.48 -4.26 -5.27
CA GLY A 82 0.40 -3.95 -4.34
C GLY A 82 0.30 -2.48 -3.94
N LEU A 83 0.82 -1.56 -4.77
CA LEU A 83 0.82 -0.13 -4.48
C LEU A 83 -0.49 0.51 -4.96
N PRO A 84 -1.23 1.26 -4.12
CA PRO A 84 -2.43 1.96 -4.54
C PRO A 84 -2.03 3.13 -5.46
N THR A 85 -2.43 3.04 -6.74
CA THR A 85 -2.17 4.08 -7.74
C THR A 85 -3.47 4.58 -8.35
N SER A 86 -3.41 5.78 -8.92
CA SER A 86 -4.57 6.41 -9.54
C SER A 86 -4.48 6.28 -11.05
N THR A 87 -5.46 5.60 -11.66
CA THR A 87 -5.57 5.53 -13.13
C THR A 87 -5.82 6.90 -13.76
N THR A 88 -6.57 7.79 -13.10
CA THR A 88 -6.79 9.16 -13.58
C THR A 88 -5.48 9.94 -13.68
N VAL A 89 -4.63 9.84 -12.65
CA VAL A 89 -3.33 10.52 -12.65
C VAL A 89 -2.42 9.92 -13.71
N SER A 90 -2.34 8.59 -13.80
CA SER A 90 -1.54 7.91 -14.83
C SER A 90 -1.94 8.38 -16.22
N LEU A 91 -3.23 8.32 -16.57
CA LEU A 91 -3.74 8.70 -17.88
C LEU A 91 -3.40 10.16 -18.23
N VAL A 92 -3.68 11.11 -17.33
CA VAL A 92 -3.46 12.54 -17.60
C VAL A 92 -1.97 12.81 -17.87
N PHE A 93 -1.09 12.24 -17.05
CA PHE A 93 0.35 12.43 -17.20
C PHE A 93 0.93 11.63 -18.38
N GLU A 94 0.36 10.47 -18.71
CA GLU A 94 0.71 9.71 -19.92
C GLU A 94 0.32 10.46 -21.18
N LEU A 95 -0.89 11.03 -21.24
CA LEU A 95 -1.35 11.87 -22.35
C LEU A 95 -0.45 13.10 -22.51
N LEU A 96 -0.10 13.76 -21.40
CA LEU A 96 0.83 14.90 -21.41
C LEU A 96 2.21 14.48 -21.92
N GLY A 97 2.74 13.34 -21.45
CA GLY A 97 4.04 12.82 -21.85
C GLY A 97 4.10 12.42 -23.33
N ALA A 98 3.07 11.71 -23.82
CA ALA A 98 2.97 11.34 -25.21
C ALA A 98 2.77 12.57 -26.12
N ALA A 99 1.94 13.54 -25.70
CA ALA A 99 1.76 14.79 -26.43
C ALA A 99 3.08 15.58 -26.54
N VAL A 100 3.84 15.67 -25.44
CA VAL A 100 5.18 16.30 -25.44
C VAL A 100 6.13 15.56 -26.38
N ALA A 101 6.14 14.22 -26.35
CA ALA A 101 6.99 13.44 -27.25
C ALA A 101 6.69 13.68 -28.73
N VAL A 102 5.42 13.65 -29.10
CA VAL A 102 4.98 13.85 -30.49
C VAL A 102 5.20 15.30 -30.91
N ALA A 103 4.97 16.28 -30.03
CA ALA A 103 5.25 17.70 -30.30
C ALA A 103 6.76 17.94 -30.48
N LEU A 104 7.61 17.38 -29.61
CA LEU A 104 9.07 17.47 -29.72
C LEU A 104 9.57 16.91 -31.06
N PHE A 105 9.06 15.73 -31.45
CA PHE A 105 9.38 15.15 -32.75
C PHE A 105 8.96 16.08 -33.89
N SER A 106 7.71 16.56 -33.86
CA SER A 106 7.14 17.38 -34.94
C SER A 106 7.87 18.71 -35.10
N VAL A 107 8.23 19.39 -34.01
CA VAL A 107 9.02 20.64 -34.03
C VAL A 107 10.43 20.38 -34.57
N TRP A 108 11.06 19.28 -34.12
CA TRP A 108 12.40 18.90 -34.57
C TRP A 108 12.45 18.60 -36.07
N THR A 109 11.47 17.88 -36.61
CA THR A 109 11.47 17.44 -38.01
C THR A 109 10.92 18.47 -38.99
N SER A 110 9.95 19.29 -38.56
CA SER A 110 9.28 20.25 -39.45
C SER A 110 10.03 21.59 -39.53
N GLY A 111 10.92 21.89 -38.57
CA GLY A 111 11.60 23.19 -38.49
C GLY A 111 10.67 24.39 -38.27
N SER A 112 9.39 24.13 -37.97
CA SER A 112 8.38 25.13 -37.65
C SER A 112 8.78 25.84 -36.36
N GLY A 113 8.87 27.17 -36.36
CA GLY A 113 9.15 27.98 -35.16
C GLY A 113 8.08 27.93 -34.06
N GLU A 114 7.11 27.00 -34.15
CA GLU A 114 6.10 26.77 -33.13
C GLU A 114 6.74 26.19 -31.86
N HIS A 115 6.33 26.70 -30.71
CA HIS A 115 6.80 26.18 -29.43
C HIS A 115 5.95 25.00 -28.96
N ILE A 116 6.55 24.07 -28.19
CA ILE A 116 5.86 22.89 -27.63
C ILE A 116 4.59 23.27 -26.84
N GLY A 117 4.61 24.44 -26.18
CA GLY A 117 3.48 24.97 -25.43
C GLY A 117 2.21 25.20 -26.26
N GLU A 118 2.33 25.37 -27.58
CA GLU A 118 1.21 25.57 -28.51
C GLU A 118 0.50 24.27 -28.89
N PHE A 119 1.15 23.12 -28.67
CA PHE A 119 0.56 21.79 -28.86
C PHE A 119 -0.23 21.34 -27.62
N LEU A 120 0.07 21.92 -26.46
CA LEU A 120 -0.47 21.50 -25.17
C LEU A 120 -1.58 22.44 -24.70
N ASN A 121 -2.67 21.86 -24.22
CA ASN A 121 -3.73 22.62 -23.56
C ASN A 121 -3.32 22.94 -22.11
N SER A 122 -2.29 23.77 -21.95
CA SER A 122 -1.63 24.02 -20.66
C SER A 122 -2.60 24.54 -19.60
N GLY A 123 -3.56 25.38 -19.98
CA GLY A 123 -4.59 25.90 -19.07
C GLY A 123 -5.50 24.80 -18.53
N LYS A 124 -6.11 23.97 -19.40
CA LYS A 124 -6.95 22.84 -18.96
C LYS A 124 -6.13 21.77 -18.24
N ALA A 125 -4.94 21.46 -18.72
CA ALA A 125 -4.04 20.50 -18.09
C ALA A 125 -3.67 20.92 -16.65
N LEU A 126 -3.32 22.19 -16.43
CA LEU A 126 -3.06 22.72 -15.08
C LEU A 126 -4.32 22.70 -14.20
N ALA A 127 -5.49 23.02 -14.74
CA ALA A 127 -6.75 22.94 -14.01
C ALA A 127 -7.06 21.49 -13.57
N ILE A 128 -6.83 20.52 -14.46
CA ILE A 128 -6.97 19.08 -14.17
C ILE A 128 -5.98 18.66 -13.08
N ILE A 129 -4.70 18.93 -13.25
CA ILE A 129 -3.65 18.56 -12.29
C ILE A 129 -3.91 19.23 -10.94
N GLY A 130 -4.27 20.50 -10.94
CA GLY A 130 -4.67 21.25 -9.74
C GLY A 130 -5.88 20.63 -9.05
N GLY A 131 -6.93 20.28 -9.81
CA GLY A 131 -8.12 19.60 -9.31
C GLY A 131 -7.79 18.28 -8.59
N ILE A 132 -6.91 17.46 -9.18
CA ILE A 132 -6.44 16.21 -8.58
C ILE A 132 -5.77 16.48 -7.21
N PHE A 133 -4.81 17.39 -7.12
CA PHE A 133 -4.07 17.62 -5.86
C PHE A 133 -4.88 18.39 -4.82
N ILE A 134 -5.70 19.35 -5.22
CA ILE A 134 -6.59 20.09 -4.31
C ILE A 134 -7.63 19.14 -3.70
N SER A 135 -8.12 18.16 -4.47
CA SER A 135 -9.09 17.19 -3.98
C SER A 135 -8.58 16.37 -2.79
N ILE A 136 -7.26 16.13 -2.69
CA ILE A 136 -6.62 15.44 -1.55
C ILE A 136 -6.92 16.20 -0.25
N ALA A 137 -6.66 17.51 -0.25
CA ALA A 137 -6.86 18.37 0.93
C ALA A 137 -8.35 18.50 1.27
N ILE A 138 -9.21 18.74 0.26
CA ILE A 138 -10.66 18.85 0.46
C ILE A 138 -11.23 17.54 1.03
N ALA A 139 -10.86 16.40 0.46
CA ALA A 139 -11.29 15.08 0.91
C ALA A 139 -10.90 14.81 2.36
N PHE A 140 -9.65 15.11 2.73
CA PHE A 140 -9.16 14.95 4.09
C PHE A 140 -9.93 15.83 5.09
N VAL A 141 -10.14 17.11 4.76
CA VAL A 141 -10.84 18.06 5.62
C VAL A 141 -12.33 17.70 5.74
N ALA A 142 -13.01 17.39 4.64
CA ALA A 142 -14.41 17.01 4.63
C ALA A 142 -14.64 15.70 5.42
N GLY A 143 -13.81 14.68 5.19
CA GLY A 143 -13.86 13.44 5.95
C GLY A 143 -13.65 13.66 7.45
N SER A 144 -12.66 14.49 7.81
CA SER A 144 -12.39 14.84 9.21
C SER A 144 -13.55 15.59 9.87
N ALA A 145 -14.06 16.63 9.21
CA ALA A 145 -15.10 17.49 9.75
C ALA A 145 -16.42 16.73 9.94
N ILE A 146 -16.85 16.00 8.91
CA ILE A 146 -18.14 15.29 8.93
C ILE A 146 -18.07 14.11 9.91
N MET A 147 -16.93 13.42 10.00
CA MET A 147 -16.77 12.37 10.99
C MET A 147 -16.77 12.91 12.42
N TYR A 148 -16.09 14.03 12.67
CA TYR A 148 -16.09 14.68 13.99
C TYR A 148 -17.51 15.06 14.42
N VAL A 149 -18.29 15.68 13.52
CA VAL A 149 -19.71 16.01 13.76
C VAL A 149 -20.53 14.74 14.02
N SER A 150 -20.33 13.69 13.21
CA SER A 150 -21.01 12.40 13.38
C SER A 150 -20.74 11.79 14.76
N ARG A 151 -19.52 11.91 15.28
CA ARG A 151 -19.16 11.44 16.62
C ARG A 151 -19.76 12.26 17.74
N LEU A 152 -19.90 13.58 17.57
CA LEU A 152 -20.61 14.40 18.55
C LEU A 152 -22.08 14.01 18.67
N ILE A 153 -22.71 13.58 17.58
CA ILE A 153 -24.12 13.15 17.55
C ILE A 153 -24.27 11.72 18.09
N PHE A 154 -23.52 10.75 17.57
CA PHE A 154 -23.78 9.31 17.80
C PHE A 154 -22.81 8.63 18.77
N SER A 155 -21.66 9.23 19.09
CA SER A 155 -20.58 8.60 19.87
C SER A 155 -20.12 7.23 19.33
N PHE A 156 -19.30 6.48 20.07
CA PHE A 156 -19.01 5.07 19.74
C PHE A 156 -20.13 4.12 20.18
N ASN A 157 -20.90 4.45 21.23
CA ASN A 157 -22.07 3.68 21.64
C ASN A 157 -23.35 4.22 20.97
N TYR A 158 -23.43 4.02 19.65
CA TYR A 158 -24.49 4.61 18.84
C TYR A 158 -25.85 3.89 18.94
N ALA A 159 -25.93 2.72 19.58
CA ALA A 159 -27.14 1.91 19.60
C ALA A 159 -28.39 2.64 20.14
N LYS A 160 -28.24 3.46 21.19
CA LYS A 160 -29.33 4.25 21.78
C LYS A 160 -29.72 5.47 20.93
N PRO A 161 -28.82 6.42 20.61
CA PRO A 161 -29.20 7.60 19.82
C PRO A 161 -29.69 7.24 18.42
N PHE A 162 -29.16 6.17 17.82
CA PHE A 162 -29.55 5.75 16.48
C PHE A 162 -30.98 5.17 16.42
N LYS A 163 -31.58 4.76 17.54
CA LYS A 163 -33.01 4.38 17.58
C LYS A 163 -33.95 5.54 17.26
N TYR A 164 -33.54 6.78 17.54
CA TYR A 164 -34.38 7.96 17.38
C TYR A 164 -33.93 8.83 16.20
N LEU A 165 -32.62 8.98 16.02
CA LEU A 165 -32.04 9.83 14.98
C LEU A 165 -31.65 9.06 13.71
N GLY A 166 -31.74 7.72 13.73
CA GLY A 166 -31.29 6.87 12.63
C GLY A 166 -32.05 7.10 11.32
N ALA A 167 -33.37 7.27 11.38
CA ALA A 167 -34.19 7.53 10.21
C ALA A 167 -33.86 8.88 9.55
N ILE A 168 -33.69 9.94 10.35
CA ILE A 168 -33.29 11.27 9.87
C ILE A 168 -31.89 11.21 9.25
N TRP A 169 -30.95 10.56 9.92
CA TRP A 169 -29.59 10.39 9.40
C TRP A 169 -29.55 9.62 8.08
N GLY A 170 -30.32 8.53 7.99
CA GLY A 170 -30.51 7.77 6.75
C GLY A 170 -31.15 8.62 5.65
N GLY A 171 -32.12 9.47 6.01
CA GLY A 171 -32.72 10.45 5.11
C GLY A 171 -31.70 11.44 4.55
N ILE A 172 -30.86 12.04 5.41
CA ILE A 172 -29.79 12.96 4.98
C ILE A 172 -28.81 12.23 4.05
N ALA A 173 -28.33 11.04 4.46
CA ALA A 173 -27.35 10.28 3.70
C ALA A 173 -27.89 9.86 2.32
N LEU A 174 -29.10 9.31 2.24
CA LEU A 174 -29.70 8.91 0.97
C LEU A 174 -30.09 10.10 0.09
N THR A 175 -30.48 11.23 0.67
CA THR A 175 -30.73 12.45 -0.10
C THR A 175 -29.45 12.98 -0.72
N ALA A 176 -28.35 13.01 0.05
CA ALA A 176 -27.04 13.38 -0.46
C ALA A 176 -26.60 12.45 -1.59
N ILE A 177 -26.73 11.12 -1.40
CA ILE A 177 -26.45 10.12 -2.44
C ILE A 177 -27.32 10.36 -3.68
N THR A 178 -28.63 10.50 -3.52
CA THR A 178 -29.57 10.71 -4.64
C THR A 178 -29.24 11.98 -5.40
N TYR A 179 -28.94 13.07 -4.70
CA TYR A 179 -28.61 14.33 -5.36
C TYR A 179 -27.31 14.26 -6.17
N PHE A 180 -26.25 13.75 -5.57
CA PHE A 180 -24.94 13.77 -6.22
C PHE A 180 -24.77 12.62 -7.22
N ALA A 181 -25.21 11.41 -6.88
CA ALA A 181 -25.08 10.27 -7.78
C ALA A 181 -26.13 10.31 -8.91
N ILE A 182 -27.38 10.66 -8.60
CA ILE A 182 -28.49 10.61 -9.57
C ILE A 182 -28.73 11.99 -10.19
N PHE A 183 -29.15 13.02 -9.44
CA PHE A 183 -29.55 14.30 -10.06
C PHE A 183 -28.40 15.03 -10.78
N LYS A 184 -27.21 15.06 -10.20
CA LYS A 184 -26.05 15.66 -10.86
C LYS A 184 -25.47 14.79 -11.97
N GLY A 185 -25.53 13.46 -11.84
CA GLY A 185 -25.16 12.52 -12.92
C GLY A 185 -26.10 12.59 -14.13
N LEU A 186 -27.39 12.87 -13.90
CA LEU A 186 -28.41 12.99 -14.96
C LEU A 186 -28.20 14.20 -15.88
N LYS A 187 -27.49 15.26 -15.45
CA LYS A 187 -27.23 16.45 -16.28
C LYS A 187 -26.41 16.15 -17.55
N GLY A 188 -25.64 15.05 -17.56
CA GLY A 188 -24.88 14.60 -18.73
C GLY A 188 -25.52 13.40 -19.45
N SER A 189 -26.72 12.97 -19.03
CA SER A 189 -27.36 11.75 -19.50
C SER A 189 -28.15 11.97 -20.79
N VAL A 190 -28.10 10.98 -21.69
CA VAL A 190 -28.99 10.91 -22.88
C VAL A 190 -30.43 10.50 -22.48
N LEU A 191 -30.65 10.08 -21.24
CA LEU A 191 -31.91 9.51 -20.76
C LEU A 191 -32.93 10.56 -20.29
N VAL A 192 -32.54 11.83 -20.12
CA VAL A 192 -33.42 12.88 -19.57
C VAL A 192 -33.64 14.00 -20.59
N SER A 193 -34.90 14.40 -20.79
CA SER A 193 -35.25 15.51 -21.67
C SER A 193 -34.78 16.85 -21.09
N HIS A 194 -34.42 17.81 -21.96
CA HIS A 194 -33.93 19.12 -21.53
C HIS A 194 -34.95 19.86 -20.65
N GLY A 195 -36.26 19.74 -20.94
CA GLY A 195 -37.32 20.35 -20.12
C GLY A 195 -37.41 19.80 -18.69
N MET A 196 -37.05 18.53 -18.45
CA MET A 196 -37.03 17.97 -17.10
C MET A 196 -35.80 18.41 -16.31
N LEU A 197 -34.67 18.65 -17.00
CA LEU A 197 -33.46 19.23 -16.38
C LEU A 197 -33.71 20.68 -15.93
N ASP A 198 -34.31 21.51 -16.80
CA ASP A 198 -34.64 22.90 -16.47
C ASP A 198 -35.63 23.01 -15.30
N TYR A 199 -36.65 22.14 -15.27
CA TYR A 199 -37.59 22.05 -14.17
C TYR A 199 -36.91 21.69 -12.85
N LEU A 200 -36.00 20.72 -12.87
CA LEU A 200 -35.22 20.30 -11.71
C LEU A 200 -34.26 21.40 -11.22
N GLU A 201 -33.66 22.18 -12.13
CA GLU A 201 -32.77 23.29 -11.75
C GLU A 201 -33.53 24.40 -11.01
N HIS A 202 -34.69 24.80 -11.50
CA HIS A 202 -35.51 25.84 -10.87
C HIS A 202 -36.16 25.38 -9.55
N ASN A 203 -36.45 24.09 -9.41
CA ASN A 203 -37.13 23.52 -8.25
C ASN A 203 -36.22 22.62 -7.39
N MET A 204 -34.90 22.79 -7.47
CA MET A 204 -33.97 21.87 -6.81
C MET A 204 -34.17 21.82 -5.29
N GLY A 205 -34.44 22.96 -4.65
CA GLY A 205 -34.68 23.03 -3.21
C GLY A 205 -35.91 22.23 -2.77
N THR A 206 -37.02 22.31 -3.52
CA THR A 206 -38.25 21.55 -3.23
C THR A 206 -38.08 20.07 -3.56
N ALA A 207 -37.40 19.74 -4.66
CA ALA A 207 -37.06 18.36 -5.00
C ALA A 207 -36.20 17.69 -3.91
N LEU A 208 -35.19 18.39 -3.39
CA LEU A 208 -34.35 17.91 -2.29
C LEU A 208 -35.15 17.74 -0.99
N LEU A 209 -36.07 18.67 -0.69
CA LEU A 209 -36.92 18.57 0.49
C LEU A 209 -37.85 17.35 0.42
N TYR A 210 -38.52 17.13 -0.72
CA TYR A 210 -39.37 15.94 -0.91
C TYR A 210 -38.56 14.64 -0.88
N THR A 211 -37.38 14.64 -1.48
CA THR A 211 -36.46 13.49 -1.44
C THR A 211 -36.02 13.19 -0.01
N PHE A 212 -35.72 14.23 0.78
CA PHE A 212 -35.36 14.10 2.19
C PHE A 212 -36.50 13.56 3.05
N ILE A 213 -37.70 14.13 2.89
CA ILE A 213 -38.89 13.65 3.62
C ILE A 213 -39.18 12.20 3.22
N GLY A 214 -39.19 11.89 1.93
CA GLY A 214 -39.42 10.55 1.40
C GLY A 214 -38.43 9.52 1.94
N TRP A 215 -37.13 9.81 1.89
CA TRP A 215 -36.12 8.90 2.43
C TRP A 215 -36.18 8.78 3.95
N THR A 216 -36.49 9.86 4.67
CA THR A 216 -36.64 9.82 6.13
C THR A 216 -37.82 8.94 6.52
N VAL A 217 -38.97 9.09 5.86
CA VAL A 217 -40.16 8.25 6.09
C VAL A 217 -39.87 6.80 5.73
N PHE A 218 -39.25 6.54 4.58
CA PHE A 218 -38.87 5.19 4.17
C PHE A 218 -37.93 4.53 5.19
N MET A 219 -36.92 5.26 5.68
CA MET A 219 -36.02 4.77 6.72
C MET A 219 -36.73 4.54 8.05
N ALA A 220 -37.66 5.41 8.44
CA ALA A 220 -38.47 5.24 9.63
C ALA A 220 -39.33 3.97 9.54
N ILE A 221 -39.94 3.69 8.39
CA ILE A 221 -40.70 2.45 8.14
C ILE A 221 -39.78 1.23 8.27
N LEU A 222 -38.62 1.22 7.59
CA LEU A 222 -37.66 0.12 7.68
C LEU A 222 -37.17 -0.11 9.11
N GLN A 223 -36.96 0.95 9.87
CA GLN A 223 -36.47 0.90 11.25
C GLN A 223 -37.51 0.41 12.24
N HIS A 224 -38.70 1.00 12.22
CA HIS A 224 -39.70 0.80 13.25
C HIS A 224 -40.65 -0.34 12.93
N LEU A 225 -41.02 -0.53 11.66
CA LEU A 225 -41.92 -1.60 11.23
C LEU A 225 -41.16 -2.90 10.96
N PHE A 226 -40.10 -2.85 10.14
CA PHE A 226 -39.36 -4.04 9.70
C PHE A 226 -38.13 -4.38 10.55
N ARG A 227 -37.79 -3.54 11.54
CA ARG A 227 -36.64 -3.71 12.44
C ARG A 227 -35.30 -3.93 11.71
N VAL A 228 -35.16 -3.34 10.52
CA VAL A 228 -33.95 -3.43 9.71
C VAL A 228 -32.86 -2.54 10.30
N LYS A 229 -31.61 -3.05 10.33
CA LYS A 229 -30.44 -2.25 10.72
C LYS A 229 -30.12 -1.21 9.63
N ILE A 230 -30.68 -0.01 9.72
CA ILE A 230 -30.51 1.07 8.71
C ILE A 230 -29.05 1.35 8.37
N LEU A 231 -28.11 1.30 9.33
CA LEU A 231 -26.69 1.51 9.04
C LEU A 231 -26.16 0.56 7.97
N LYS A 232 -26.66 -0.69 7.92
CA LYS A 232 -26.31 -1.62 6.85
C LYS A 232 -26.84 -1.15 5.50
N VAL A 233 -28.07 -0.63 5.46
CA VAL A 233 -28.68 -0.07 4.26
C VAL A 233 -27.87 1.13 3.77
N ILE A 234 -27.53 2.07 4.67
CA ILE A 234 -26.73 3.25 4.30
C ILE A 234 -25.35 2.85 3.76
N VAL A 235 -24.66 1.91 4.41
CA VAL A 235 -23.35 1.45 3.95
C VAL A 235 -23.46 0.73 2.59
N LEU A 236 -24.45 -0.13 2.38
CA LEU A 236 -24.64 -0.81 1.09
C LEU A 236 -25.03 0.16 -0.02
N THR A 237 -25.98 1.07 0.23
CA THR A 237 -26.37 2.10 -0.75
C THR A 237 -25.20 3.07 -1.01
N GLY A 238 -24.43 3.42 0.00
CA GLY A 238 -23.19 4.19 -0.14
C GLY A 238 -22.12 3.46 -0.96
N THR A 239 -22.04 2.13 -0.84
CA THR A 239 -21.16 1.29 -1.69
C THR A 239 -21.59 1.37 -3.14
N ALA A 240 -22.89 1.22 -3.42
CA ALA A 240 -23.43 1.34 -4.77
C ALA A 240 -23.19 2.76 -5.34
N ALA A 241 -23.45 3.79 -4.55
CA ALA A 241 -23.26 5.18 -4.95
C ALA A 241 -21.81 5.51 -5.25
N LEU A 242 -20.88 5.03 -4.42
CA LEU A 242 -19.46 5.23 -4.64
C LEU A 242 -18.97 4.45 -5.86
N ALA A 243 -19.45 3.21 -6.07
CA ALA A 243 -19.16 2.42 -7.26
C ALA A 243 -19.73 3.07 -8.55
N MET A 244 -20.90 3.69 -8.45
CA MET A 244 -21.52 4.48 -9.52
C MET A 244 -20.69 5.72 -9.85
N ALA A 245 -20.32 6.52 -8.85
CA ALA A 245 -19.47 7.70 -9.01
C ALA A 245 -18.09 7.34 -9.59
N PHE A 246 -17.53 6.22 -9.12
CA PHE A 246 -16.30 5.63 -9.65
C PHE A 246 -16.43 5.29 -11.14
N ALA A 247 -17.46 4.54 -11.52
CA ALA A 247 -17.67 4.17 -12.92
C ALA A 247 -17.97 5.40 -13.79
N GLY A 248 -18.68 6.41 -13.28
CA GLY A 248 -18.91 7.66 -13.98
C GLY A 248 -17.61 8.41 -14.30
N ASN A 249 -16.64 8.40 -13.37
CA ASN A 249 -15.38 9.14 -13.48
C ASN A 249 -14.27 8.35 -14.23
N ASP A 250 -14.06 7.09 -13.86
CA ASP A 250 -12.87 6.31 -14.26
C ASP A 250 -13.08 5.45 -15.51
N LEU A 251 -14.31 5.35 -16.02
CA LEU A 251 -14.58 4.64 -17.28
C LEU A 251 -13.83 5.27 -18.45
N VAL A 252 -13.69 6.60 -18.46
CA VAL A 252 -12.90 7.29 -19.50
C VAL A 252 -11.43 6.95 -19.41
N ASN A 253 -10.89 6.69 -18.22
CA ASN A 253 -9.51 6.21 -18.10
C ASN A 253 -9.35 4.82 -18.73
N PHE A 254 -10.41 4.01 -18.73
CA PHE A 254 -10.36 2.66 -19.26
C PHE A 254 -10.55 2.60 -20.78
N ILE A 255 -11.52 3.33 -21.34
CA ILE A 255 -11.83 3.25 -22.78
C ILE A 255 -11.53 4.53 -23.57
N GLY A 256 -11.25 5.64 -22.91
CA GLY A 256 -11.22 6.97 -23.54
C GLY A 256 -10.16 7.11 -24.62
N VAL A 257 -8.94 6.62 -24.36
CA VAL A 257 -7.85 6.64 -25.36
C VAL A 257 -8.15 5.72 -26.54
N SER A 258 -8.67 4.53 -26.27
CA SER A 258 -9.09 3.57 -27.31
C SER A 258 -10.22 4.14 -28.18
N MET A 259 -11.18 4.81 -27.57
CA MET A 259 -12.28 5.49 -28.26
C MET A 259 -11.78 6.69 -29.07
N ALA A 260 -10.85 7.49 -28.53
CA ALA A 260 -10.24 8.60 -29.24
C ALA A 260 -9.45 8.11 -30.48
N GLY A 261 -8.73 6.99 -30.35
CA GLY A 261 -8.07 6.33 -31.48
C GLY A 261 -9.06 5.80 -32.52
N TYR A 262 -10.18 5.20 -32.06
CA TYR A 262 -11.25 4.74 -32.96
C TYR A 262 -11.92 5.91 -33.70
N ASP A 263 -12.24 7.01 -33.01
CA ASP A 263 -12.78 8.22 -33.61
C ASP A 263 -11.82 8.79 -34.67
N SER A 264 -10.53 8.84 -34.35
CA SER A 264 -9.47 9.29 -35.27
C SER A 264 -9.43 8.43 -36.54
N PHE A 265 -9.55 7.10 -36.37
CA PHE A 265 -9.62 6.16 -37.49
C PHE A 265 -10.87 6.37 -38.35
N GLN A 266 -12.03 6.62 -37.73
CA GLN A 266 -13.27 6.86 -38.46
C GLN A 266 -13.22 8.17 -39.26
N ILE A 267 -12.67 9.24 -38.66
CA ILE A 267 -12.44 10.52 -39.35
C ILE A 267 -11.49 10.30 -40.54
N ALA A 268 -10.39 9.57 -40.35
CA ALA A 268 -9.45 9.27 -41.43
C ALA A 268 -10.09 8.41 -42.54
N ARG A 269 -10.95 7.46 -42.18
CA ARG A 269 -11.70 6.62 -43.12
C ARG A 269 -12.67 7.44 -43.98
N GLU A 270 -13.38 8.41 -43.39
CA GLU A 270 -14.25 9.34 -44.13
C GLU A 270 -13.45 10.14 -45.16
N VAL A 271 -12.30 10.69 -44.76
CA VAL A 271 -11.42 11.47 -45.64
C VAL A 271 -10.79 10.61 -46.73
N THR A 272 -10.43 9.36 -46.41
CA THR A 272 -9.91 8.41 -47.41
C THR A 272 -10.99 8.07 -48.44
N ALA A 273 -12.24 7.88 -48.00
CA ALA A 273 -13.36 7.58 -48.88
C ALA A 273 -13.70 8.75 -49.84
N SER A 274 -13.38 9.99 -49.46
CA SER A 274 -13.49 11.17 -50.33
C SER A 274 -12.23 11.47 -51.14
N GLY A 275 -11.20 10.63 -51.08
CA GLY A 275 -9.96 10.74 -51.86
C GLY A 275 -8.87 11.63 -51.26
N GLY A 276 -8.97 12.02 -49.99
CA GLY A 276 -7.98 12.85 -49.30
C GLY A 276 -6.76 12.07 -48.75
N ASP A 277 -5.65 12.79 -48.50
CA ASP A 277 -4.43 12.23 -47.90
C ASP A 277 -4.49 12.26 -46.37
N ILE A 278 -4.45 11.07 -45.75
CA ILE A 278 -4.47 10.90 -44.29
C ILE A 278 -3.18 11.39 -43.62
N ASN A 279 -2.05 11.49 -44.32
CA ASN A 279 -0.79 11.91 -43.70
C ASN A 279 -0.77 13.41 -43.37
N GLN A 280 -1.57 14.19 -44.09
CA GLN A 280 -1.72 15.64 -43.89
C GLN A 280 -3.00 15.99 -43.12
N LEU A 281 -3.79 14.99 -42.73
CA LEU A 281 -5.04 15.20 -42.03
C LEU A 281 -4.79 15.60 -40.57
N HIS A 282 -5.08 16.85 -40.23
CA HIS A 282 -5.07 17.35 -38.86
C HIS A 282 -6.34 16.94 -38.08
N MET A 283 -6.19 16.63 -36.80
CA MET A 283 -7.22 15.96 -36.00
C MET A 283 -8.14 16.90 -35.21
N GLY A 284 -8.36 18.12 -35.70
CA GLY A 284 -9.19 19.13 -35.02
C GLY A 284 -10.64 18.70 -34.74
N ARG A 285 -11.22 17.79 -35.54
CA ARG A 285 -12.57 17.23 -35.31
C ARG A 285 -12.69 16.45 -33.99
N LEU A 286 -11.58 16.05 -33.37
CA LEU A 286 -11.60 15.43 -32.03
C LEU A 286 -12.00 16.42 -30.92
N SER A 287 -11.90 17.72 -31.16
CA SER A 287 -12.33 18.76 -30.22
C SER A 287 -13.85 18.96 -30.19
N GLU A 288 -14.58 18.40 -31.16
CA GLU A 288 -16.05 18.45 -31.19
C GLU A 288 -16.65 17.56 -30.08
N PRO A 289 -17.75 17.97 -29.43
CA PRO A 289 -18.44 17.15 -28.43
C PRO A 289 -18.88 15.82 -29.04
N VAL A 290 -18.53 14.70 -28.39
CA VAL A 290 -18.96 13.36 -28.82
C VAL A 290 -19.78 12.69 -27.75
N VAL A 291 -20.93 12.18 -28.18
CA VAL A 291 -21.74 11.28 -27.37
C VAL A 291 -21.26 9.85 -27.62
N ALA A 292 -20.60 9.27 -26.62
CA ALA A 292 -20.16 7.88 -26.70
C ALA A 292 -21.36 6.94 -26.88
N ASN A 293 -21.23 5.95 -27.76
CA ASN A 293 -22.28 4.95 -27.96
C ASN A 293 -22.49 4.14 -26.67
N ILE A 294 -23.74 4.08 -26.20
CA ILE A 294 -24.11 3.43 -24.95
C ILE A 294 -23.69 1.95 -24.89
N TRP A 295 -23.61 1.26 -26.03
CA TRP A 295 -23.17 -0.13 -26.09
C TRP A 295 -21.70 -0.30 -25.70
N TRP A 296 -20.83 0.63 -26.09
CA TRP A 296 -19.42 0.60 -25.67
C TRP A 296 -19.28 0.83 -24.18
N LEU A 297 -20.09 1.75 -23.61
CA LEU A 297 -20.10 2.03 -22.17
C LEU A 297 -20.59 0.80 -21.38
N LEU A 298 -21.64 0.13 -21.84
CA LEU A 298 -22.19 -1.08 -21.19
C LEU A 298 -21.23 -2.26 -21.23
N VAL A 299 -20.60 -2.52 -22.39
CA VAL A 299 -19.59 -3.61 -22.52
C VAL A 299 -18.41 -3.33 -21.60
N ALA A 300 -17.93 -2.10 -21.55
CA ALA A 300 -16.88 -1.70 -20.63
C ALA A 300 -17.31 -1.91 -19.17
N GLY A 301 -18.54 -1.54 -18.80
CA GLY A 301 -19.12 -1.81 -17.48
C GLY A 301 -19.18 -3.31 -17.12
N VAL A 302 -19.53 -4.18 -18.06
CA VAL A 302 -19.52 -5.64 -17.85
C VAL A 302 -18.10 -6.14 -17.60
N ILE A 303 -17.12 -5.69 -18.39
CA ILE A 303 -15.70 -6.05 -18.18
C ILE A 303 -15.22 -5.57 -16.81
N MET A 304 -15.61 -4.37 -16.40
CA MET A 304 -15.31 -3.82 -15.08
C MET A 304 -15.86 -4.71 -13.94
N VAL A 305 -17.11 -5.17 -14.07
CA VAL A 305 -17.74 -6.09 -13.12
C VAL A 305 -17.02 -7.45 -13.09
N LEU A 306 -16.65 -8.02 -14.24
CA LEU A 306 -15.91 -9.27 -14.27
C LEU A 306 -14.53 -9.12 -13.61
N ALA A 307 -13.82 -8.03 -13.89
CA ALA A 307 -12.52 -7.75 -13.28
C ALA A 307 -12.61 -7.63 -11.74
N LEU A 308 -13.68 -6.99 -11.24
CA LEU A 308 -13.98 -6.89 -9.80
C LEU A 308 -14.13 -8.25 -9.12
N TRP A 309 -14.84 -9.18 -9.75
CA TRP A 309 -15.12 -10.50 -9.17
C TRP A 309 -13.90 -11.44 -9.22
N PHE A 310 -13.11 -11.39 -10.30
CA PHE A 310 -12.07 -12.39 -10.58
C PHE A 310 -10.63 -11.95 -10.32
N SER A 311 -10.34 -10.65 -10.15
CA SER A 311 -8.96 -10.19 -9.95
C SER A 311 -8.40 -10.60 -8.57
N LYS A 312 -7.39 -11.46 -8.58
CA LYS A 312 -6.65 -11.88 -7.37
C LYS A 312 -5.62 -10.86 -6.89
N LYS A 313 -5.11 -10.02 -7.81
CA LYS A 313 -4.11 -8.96 -7.51
C LYS A 313 -4.75 -7.78 -6.75
N SER A 314 -5.98 -7.41 -7.12
CA SER A 314 -6.71 -6.28 -6.50
C SER A 314 -6.99 -6.50 -5.00
N ARG A 315 -7.23 -7.75 -4.59
CA ARG A 315 -7.46 -8.10 -3.16
C ARG A 315 -6.28 -7.77 -2.24
N ALA A 316 -5.03 -7.84 -2.73
CA ALA A 316 -3.84 -7.51 -1.94
C ALA A 316 -3.73 -5.98 -1.67
N VAL A 317 -4.21 -5.16 -2.60
CA VAL A 317 -4.27 -3.69 -2.44
C VAL A 317 -5.33 -3.33 -1.39
N THR A 318 -6.48 -4.01 -1.41
CA THR A 318 -7.56 -3.86 -0.39
C THR A 318 -7.01 -4.04 1.02
N GLU A 319 -6.23 -5.10 1.22
CA GLU A 319 -5.68 -5.45 2.54
C GLU A 319 -4.73 -4.36 3.05
N THR A 320 -3.93 -3.74 2.18
CA THR A 320 -2.98 -2.69 2.58
C THR A 320 -3.71 -1.40 2.98
N GLU A 321 -4.71 -0.96 2.22
CA GLU A 321 -5.48 0.25 2.56
C GLU A 321 -6.35 0.08 3.79
N VAL A 322 -7.04 -1.07 3.91
CA VAL A 322 -7.83 -1.39 5.10
C VAL A 322 -6.94 -1.48 6.35
N ASN A 323 -5.72 -2.03 6.22
CA ASN A 323 -4.76 -2.07 7.33
C ASN A 323 -4.29 -0.68 7.77
N LEU A 324 -4.13 0.28 6.85
CA LEU A 324 -3.77 1.66 7.18
C LEU A 324 -4.91 2.43 7.84
N ALA A 325 -6.16 2.15 7.45
CA ALA A 325 -7.36 2.80 7.98
C ALA A 325 -7.92 2.14 9.25
N ARG A 326 -7.33 1.04 9.73
CA ARG A 326 -7.86 0.25 10.85
C ARG A 326 -7.81 0.99 12.19
N LYS A 327 -8.84 0.76 13.00
CA LYS A 327 -8.92 1.17 14.41
C LYS A 327 -8.27 0.07 15.26
N GLY A 328 -7.32 0.44 16.11
CA GLY A 328 -6.60 -0.47 17.01
C GLY A 328 -5.08 -0.49 16.76
N ASP A 329 -4.35 -1.06 17.70
CA ASP A 329 -2.92 -1.30 17.60
C ASP A 329 -2.66 -2.52 16.71
N GLY A 330 -1.57 -2.45 15.93
CA GLY A 330 -1.11 -3.50 15.05
C GLY A 330 0.19 -3.07 14.39
N VAL A 331 0.95 -4.01 13.83
CA VAL A 331 2.25 -3.75 13.20
C VAL A 331 2.11 -2.61 12.17
N GLU A 332 2.67 -1.45 12.49
CA GLU A 332 2.70 -0.29 11.60
C GLU A 332 3.82 -0.53 10.58
N ARG A 333 3.47 -0.64 9.29
CA ARG A 333 4.43 -0.98 8.23
C ARG A 333 5.45 0.12 7.91
N PHE A 334 5.28 1.32 8.46
CA PHE A 334 6.06 2.50 8.10
C PHE A 334 6.86 3.00 9.28
N SER A 335 8.14 3.29 9.07
CA SER A 335 9.01 3.90 10.07
C SER A 335 8.61 5.35 10.37
N SER A 336 9.12 5.92 11.47
CA SER A 336 8.94 7.35 11.77
C SER A 336 9.81 8.23 10.86
N SER A 337 9.39 9.48 10.59
CA SER A 337 10.20 10.48 9.90
C SER A 337 10.29 11.80 10.69
N PRO A 338 11.31 12.65 10.45
CA PRO A 338 11.40 13.96 11.08
C PRO A 338 10.16 14.83 10.82
N LEU A 339 9.64 14.80 9.59
CA LEU A 339 8.44 15.54 9.18
C LEU A 339 7.19 15.03 9.91
N SER A 340 6.97 13.72 9.97
CA SER A 340 5.80 13.16 10.67
C SER A 340 5.85 13.45 12.17
N ARG A 341 7.04 13.37 12.81
CA ARG A 341 7.24 13.77 14.21
C ARG A 341 6.92 15.23 14.44
N HIS A 342 7.31 16.12 13.53
CA HIS A 342 7.00 17.54 13.63
C HIS A 342 5.48 17.80 13.52
N MET A 343 4.80 17.17 12.56
CA MET A 343 3.34 17.30 12.39
C MET A 343 2.57 16.81 13.63
N VAL A 344 2.94 15.66 14.20
CA VAL A 344 2.34 15.17 15.44
C VAL A 344 2.56 16.15 16.59
N ARG A 345 3.79 16.63 16.78
CA ARG A 345 4.09 17.61 17.84
C ARG A 345 3.31 18.90 17.66
N SER A 346 3.21 19.41 16.44
CA SER A 346 2.43 20.61 16.11
C SER A 346 0.94 20.40 16.42
N SER A 347 0.37 19.27 16.00
CA SER A 347 -1.03 18.91 16.28
C SER A 347 -1.31 18.77 17.78
N LEU A 348 -0.41 18.11 18.53
CA LEU A 348 -0.52 17.99 19.99
C LEU A 348 -0.41 19.36 20.68
N ASN A 349 0.47 20.23 20.21
CA ASN A 349 0.62 21.58 20.76
C ASN A 349 -0.63 22.43 20.47
N PHE A 350 -1.17 22.35 19.25
CA PHE A 350 -2.42 23.01 18.87
C PHE A 350 -3.60 22.51 19.70
N SER A 351 -3.74 21.18 19.86
CA SER A 351 -4.76 20.56 20.71
C SER A 351 -4.64 21.01 22.16
N LYS A 352 -3.42 21.07 22.72
CA LYS A 352 -3.16 21.61 24.06
C LYS A 352 -3.58 23.08 24.18
N SER A 353 -3.25 23.92 23.20
CA SER A 353 -3.65 25.33 23.18
C SER A 353 -5.17 25.50 23.13
N ILE A 354 -5.86 24.76 22.25
CA ILE A 354 -7.33 24.74 22.20
C ILE A 354 -7.92 24.27 23.54
N SER A 355 -7.34 23.23 24.14
CA SER A 355 -7.84 22.66 25.39
C SER A 355 -7.74 23.61 26.59
N LYS A 356 -6.92 24.67 26.50
CA LYS A 356 -6.85 25.75 27.51
C LYS A 356 -8.00 26.76 27.37
N ILE A 357 -8.56 26.91 26.17
CA ILE A 357 -9.61 27.88 25.85
C ILE A 357 -11.01 27.27 26.03
N ILE A 358 -11.15 25.96 25.82
CA ILE A 358 -12.44 25.27 25.92
C ILE A 358 -12.85 25.06 27.40
N PRO A 359 -14.07 25.46 27.81
CA PRO A 359 -14.60 25.20 29.15
C PRO A 359 -14.63 23.72 29.53
N ALA A 360 -14.45 23.41 30.82
CA ALA A 360 -14.39 22.04 31.32
C ALA A 360 -15.64 21.21 30.97
N SER A 361 -16.83 21.82 31.02
CA SER A 361 -18.10 21.15 30.67
C SER A 361 -18.14 20.69 29.21
N SER A 362 -17.71 21.54 28.27
CA SER A 362 -17.63 21.21 26.84
C SER A 362 -16.56 20.16 26.57
N LYS A 363 -15.41 20.24 27.25
CA LYS A 363 -14.34 19.25 27.15
C LYS A 363 -14.81 17.87 27.63
N ASN A 364 -15.50 17.81 28.76
CA ASN A 364 -16.05 16.56 29.31
C ASN A 364 -17.13 15.98 28.41
N PHE A 365 -18.01 16.82 27.85
CA PHE A 365 -19.01 16.39 26.86
C PHE A 365 -18.34 15.77 25.63
N ILE A 366 -17.35 16.44 25.04
CA ILE A 366 -16.61 15.93 23.88
C ILE A 366 -15.92 14.61 24.24
N ASN A 367 -15.17 14.55 25.33
CA ASN A 367 -14.42 13.33 25.69
C ASN A 367 -15.32 12.11 25.87
N LYS A 368 -16.49 12.26 26.53
CA LYS A 368 -17.48 11.18 26.66
C LYS A 368 -17.98 10.64 25.32
N ARG A 369 -18.06 11.49 24.27
CA ARG A 369 -18.47 11.06 22.93
C ARG A 369 -17.41 10.21 22.21
N PHE A 370 -16.14 10.36 22.59
CA PHE A 370 -14.99 9.68 21.98
C PHE A 370 -14.42 8.53 22.84
N GLU A 371 -15.13 8.10 23.88
CA GLU A 371 -14.76 6.92 24.66
C GLU A 371 -14.83 5.65 23.78
N PRO A 372 -13.72 4.90 23.62
CA PRO A 372 -13.69 3.74 22.72
C PRO A 372 -14.54 2.59 23.28
N VAL A 373 -15.23 1.89 22.37
CA VAL A 373 -15.95 0.64 22.64
C VAL A 373 -15.34 -0.45 21.78
N GLU A 374 -15.28 -1.68 22.29
CA GLU A 374 -14.86 -2.85 21.50
C GLU A 374 -15.75 -3.01 20.28
N LEU A 375 -15.12 -3.28 19.13
CA LEU A 375 -15.84 -3.47 17.87
C LEU A 375 -16.32 -4.91 17.76
N GLU A 376 -17.62 -5.11 17.46
CA GLU A 376 -18.16 -6.44 17.15
C GLU A 376 -17.39 -7.08 15.98
N ASN A 377 -17.16 -8.40 16.06
CA ASN A 377 -16.54 -9.22 15.01
C ASN A 377 -15.12 -8.83 14.59
N LYS A 378 -14.32 -8.16 15.43
CA LYS A 378 -12.96 -7.70 15.08
C LYS A 378 -12.95 -6.90 13.75
N ALA A 379 -13.97 -6.06 13.53
CA ALA A 379 -14.03 -5.18 12.37
C ALA A 379 -12.95 -4.09 12.45
N SER A 380 -12.48 -3.60 11.31
CA SER A 380 -11.46 -2.54 11.25
C SER A 380 -12.00 -1.18 11.70
N PHE A 381 -13.31 -0.94 11.56
CA PHE A 381 -14.02 0.24 12.08
C PHE A 381 -15.53 0.01 12.11
N ASP A 382 -16.27 0.90 12.79
CA ASP A 382 -17.72 0.78 12.92
C ASP A 382 -18.51 1.25 11.68
N LEU A 383 -19.81 0.96 11.69
CA LEU A 383 -20.71 1.27 10.58
C LEU A 383 -20.95 2.77 10.37
N ILE A 384 -20.75 3.62 11.40
CA ILE A 384 -20.85 5.08 11.25
C ILE A 384 -19.68 5.59 10.44
N ARG A 385 -18.45 5.18 10.78
CA ARG A 385 -17.27 5.56 9.99
C ARG A 385 -17.38 5.05 8.56
N ALA A 386 -17.83 3.81 8.37
CA ALA A 386 -18.07 3.26 7.03
C ALA A 386 -19.10 4.08 6.24
N SER A 387 -20.22 4.46 6.87
CA SER A 387 -21.24 5.30 6.27
C SER A 387 -20.70 6.67 5.85
N VAL A 388 -19.94 7.34 6.71
CA VAL A 388 -19.33 8.64 6.40
C VAL A 388 -18.33 8.50 5.25
N ASN A 389 -17.43 7.52 5.32
CA ASN A 389 -16.42 7.30 4.29
C ASN A 389 -17.04 7.13 2.90
N LEU A 390 -18.04 6.25 2.78
CA LEU A 390 -18.69 5.96 1.50
C LEU A 390 -19.49 7.15 0.99
N THR A 391 -20.27 7.81 1.85
CA THR A 391 -21.15 8.91 1.44
C THR A 391 -20.34 10.12 1.00
N ILE A 392 -19.31 10.50 1.75
CA ILE A 392 -18.51 11.69 1.46
C ILE A 392 -17.59 11.47 0.28
N ALA A 393 -16.97 10.29 0.14
CA ALA A 393 -16.21 9.97 -1.05
C ALA A 393 -17.09 9.98 -2.31
N ALA A 394 -18.29 9.39 -2.26
CA ALA A 394 -19.20 9.34 -3.40
C ALA A 394 -19.66 10.75 -3.81
N LEU A 395 -19.97 11.60 -2.81
CA LEU A 395 -20.35 12.99 -3.00
C LEU A 395 -19.24 13.81 -3.65
N LEU A 396 -18.01 13.73 -3.14
CA LEU A 396 -16.88 14.50 -3.68
C LEU A 396 -16.51 14.07 -5.10
N ILE A 397 -16.50 12.76 -5.38
CA ILE A 397 -16.23 12.25 -6.72
C ILE A 397 -17.31 12.70 -7.70
N SER A 398 -18.59 12.50 -7.35
CA SER A 398 -19.72 12.91 -8.21
C SER A 398 -19.74 14.42 -8.45
N LEU A 399 -19.39 15.22 -7.45
CA LEU A 399 -19.24 16.66 -7.60
C LEU A 399 -18.12 17.00 -8.60
N GLY A 400 -16.95 16.37 -8.49
CA GLY A 400 -15.85 16.54 -9.44
C GLY A 400 -16.25 16.16 -10.87
N THR A 401 -16.87 15.00 -11.05
CA THR A 401 -17.39 14.54 -12.35
C THR A 401 -18.40 15.53 -12.92
N SER A 402 -19.30 16.08 -12.10
CA SER A 402 -20.28 17.08 -12.56
C SER A 402 -19.65 18.40 -13.02
N LEU A 403 -18.46 18.73 -12.51
CA LEU A 403 -17.67 19.89 -12.91
C LEU A 403 -16.71 19.59 -14.06
N LYS A 404 -16.76 18.38 -14.64
CA LYS A 404 -15.78 17.89 -15.64
C LYS A 404 -14.32 18.00 -15.15
N LEU A 405 -14.11 17.92 -13.84
CA LEU A 405 -12.78 17.90 -13.23
C LEU A 405 -12.45 16.44 -12.90
N PRO A 406 -11.58 15.77 -13.69
CA PRO A 406 -11.20 14.39 -13.42
C PRO A 406 -10.48 14.33 -12.08
N LEU A 407 -11.11 13.65 -11.12
CA LEU A 407 -10.52 13.42 -9.82
C LEU A 407 -9.89 12.03 -9.76
N SER A 408 -8.90 11.89 -8.89
CA SER A 408 -8.42 10.56 -8.51
C SER A 408 -9.39 9.99 -7.48
N THR A 409 -10.21 9.02 -7.90
CA THR A 409 -11.14 8.32 -7.01
C THR A 409 -10.37 7.67 -5.85
N THR A 410 -9.23 7.04 -6.13
CA THR A 410 -8.28 6.47 -5.17
C THR A 410 -7.83 7.49 -4.12
N TYR A 411 -7.45 8.69 -4.54
CA TYR A 411 -6.95 9.70 -3.61
C TYR A 411 -8.07 10.22 -2.72
N VAL A 412 -9.24 10.49 -3.31
CA VAL A 412 -10.40 11.00 -2.57
C VAL A 412 -10.87 9.97 -1.55
N THR A 413 -11.10 8.71 -1.93
CA THR A 413 -11.55 7.66 -1.01
C THR A 413 -10.57 7.42 0.12
N PHE A 414 -9.26 7.35 -0.20
CA PHE A 414 -8.21 7.16 0.80
C PHE A 414 -8.16 8.35 1.76
N MET A 415 -8.17 9.58 1.27
CA MET A 415 -8.07 10.77 2.11
C MET A 415 -9.30 11.02 2.97
N VAL A 416 -10.51 10.70 2.48
CA VAL A 416 -11.71 10.71 3.32
C VAL A 416 -11.56 9.70 4.46
N ALA A 417 -11.08 8.48 4.19
CA ALA A 417 -10.86 7.47 5.21
C ALA A 417 -9.78 7.86 6.23
N MET A 418 -8.69 8.49 5.79
CA MET A 418 -7.64 8.97 6.69
C MET A 418 -8.12 10.16 7.53
N GLY A 419 -8.86 11.09 6.94
CA GLY A 419 -9.46 12.21 7.65
C GLY A 419 -10.48 11.75 8.70
N SER A 420 -11.39 10.85 8.34
CA SER A 420 -12.35 10.29 9.30
C SER A 420 -11.67 9.49 10.42
N SER A 421 -10.60 8.74 10.10
CA SER A 421 -9.78 8.03 11.08
C SER A 421 -9.09 8.98 12.07
N LEU A 422 -8.54 10.09 11.59
CA LEU A 422 -7.96 11.12 12.46
C LEU A 422 -9.03 11.73 13.38
N ALA A 423 -10.18 12.11 12.84
CA ALA A 423 -11.28 12.69 13.61
C ALA A 423 -11.80 11.74 14.71
N ASP A 424 -11.76 10.43 14.46
CA ASP A 424 -12.11 9.38 15.42
C ASP A 424 -11.09 9.14 16.53
N ARG A 425 -10.00 9.92 16.58
CA ARG A 425 -8.86 9.70 17.50
C ARG A 425 -8.27 8.30 17.37
N ALA A 426 -8.34 7.69 16.18
CA ALA A 426 -7.76 6.37 15.94
C ALA A 426 -6.23 6.42 15.85
N TRP A 427 -5.63 7.61 15.75
CA TRP A 427 -4.18 7.80 15.75
C TRP A 427 -3.73 8.11 17.18
N GLY A 428 -3.32 7.07 17.91
CA GLY A 428 -2.84 7.19 19.29
C GLY A 428 -1.48 7.88 19.37
N ARG A 429 -1.05 8.27 20.58
CA ARG A 429 0.26 8.93 20.79
C ARG A 429 1.42 8.06 20.29
N GLU A 430 1.27 6.75 20.38
CA GLU A 430 2.29 5.75 20.03
C GLU A 430 2.27 5.40 18.53
N SER A 431 1.13 5.50 17.85
CA SER A 431 0.97 5.13 16.43
C SER A 431 0.88 6.32 15.46
N ALA A 432 0.55 7.53 15.93
CA ALA A 432 0.29 8.69 15.08
C ALA A 432 1.47 9.07 14.18
N VAL A 433 2.71 8.98 14.69
CA VAL A 433 3.92 9.34 13.94
C VAL A 433 4.11 8.40 12.74
N TYR A 434 3.83 7.11 12.94
CA TYR A 434 3.97 6.07 11.91
C TYR A 434 2.85 6.16 10.88
N ARG A 435 1.59 6.35 11.32
CA ARG A 435 0.43 6.51 10.43
C ARG A 435 0.52 7.76 9.57
N ILE A 436 0.94 8.90 10.13
CA ILE A 436 1.17 10.13 9.36
C ILE A 436 2.31 9.92 8.37
N ASN A 437 3.39 9.23 8.77
CA ASN A 437 4.45 8.93 7.82
C ASN A 437 3.97 8.00 6.69
N GLY A 438 3.10 7.04 6.99
CA GLY A 438 2.41 6.22 6.00
C GLY A 438 1.62 7.06 5.01
N VAL A 439 0.77 7.99 5.49
CA VAL A 439 0.03 8.94 4.62
C VAL A 439 0.97 9.74 3.73
N LEU A 440 2.04 10.32 4.30
CA LEU A 440 3.01 11.12 3.55
C LEU A 440 3.74 10.29 2.50
N THR A 441 4.11 9.05 2.84
CA THR A 441 4.79 8.13 1.92
C THR A 441 3.88 7.74 0.75
N VAL A 442 2.59 7.49 1.02
CA VAL A 442 1.57 7.22 0.00
C VAL A 442 1.40 8.43 -0.93
N VAL A 443 1.26 9.64 -0.38
CA VAL A 443 1.16 10.89 -1.16
C VAL A 443 2.43 11.16 -1.98
N ALA A 444 3.61 10.86 -1.44
CA ALA A 444 4.86 10.96 -2.19
C ALA A 444 4.91 9.94 -3.33
N GLY A 445 4.44 8.71 -3.11
CA GLY A 445 4.32 7.69 -4.15
C GLY A 445 3.39 8.09 -5.30
N TRP A 446 2.31 8.81 -4.99
CA TRP A 446 1.39 9.39 -5.98
C TRP A 446 2.05 10.44 -6.88
N LEU A 447 2.88 11.32 -6.31
CA LEU A 447 3.68 12.28 -7.08
C LEU A 447 4.72 11.59 -7.96
N LEU A 448 5.38 10.57 -7.41
CA LEU A 448 6.34 9.77 -8.18
C LEU A 448 5.66 9.04 -9.34
N THR A 449 4.45 8.52 -9.13
CA THR A 449 3.65 7.86 -10.18
C THR A 449 3.39 8.79 -11.35
N ALA A 450 2.97 10.03 -11.08
CA ALA A 450 2.75 11.04 -12.12
C ALA A 450 4.02 11.32 -12.95
N LEU A 451 5.17 11.45 -12.28
CA LEU A 451 6.46 11.68 -12.94
C LEU A 451 6.88 10.48 -13.80
N VAL A 452 6.73 9.26 -13.29
CA VAL A 452 7.06 8.02 -14.01
C VAL A 452 6.12 7.85 -15.21
N ALA A 453 4.84 8.10 -15.05
CA ALA A 453 3.84 7.97 -16.12
C ALA A 453 4.12 8.96 -17.27
N PHE A 454 4.40 10.23 -16.93
CA PHE A 454 4.83 11.24 -17.89
C PHE A 454 6.11 10.85 -18.64
N THR A 455 7.17 10.51 -17.90
CA THR A 455 8.48 10.21 -18.49
C THR A 455 8.48 8.93 -19.31
N ALA A 456 7.81 7.87 -18.84
CA ALA A 456 7.69 6.62 -19.57
C ALA A 456 6.89 6.80 -20.87
N SER A 457 5.73 7.46 -20.81
CA SER A 457 4.90 7.72 -22.00
C SER A 457 5.63 8.59 -23.01
N MET A 458 6.40 9.58 -22.54
CA MET A 458 7.24 10.39 -23.40
C MET A 458 8.33 9.57 -24.11
N ILE A 459 9.03 8.68 -23.39
CA ILE A 459 10.05 7.80 -23.97
C ILE A 459 9.44 6.84 -25.00
N VAL A 460 8.31 6.22 -24.66
CA VAL A 460 7.59 5.31 -25.58
C VAL A 460 7.11 6.07 -26.82
N GLY A 461 6.54 7.28 -26.64
CA GLY A 461 6.12 8.14 -27.73
C GLY A 461 7.27 8.48 -28.68
N LEU A 462 8.41 8.93 -28.14
CA LEU A 462 9.61 9.21 -28.96
C LEU A 462 10.10 7.96 -29.69
N PHE A 463 10.16 6.81 -29.01
CA PHE A 463 10.59 5.56 -29.63
C PHE A 463 9.67 5.13 -30.78
N LEU A 464 8.36 5.26 -30.63
CA LEU A 464 7.38 4.96 -31.67
C LEU A 464 7.43 5.95 -32.84
N MET A 465 7.60 7.25 -32.56
CA MET A 465 7.71 8.27 -33.60
C MET A 465 8.94 8.05 -34.49
N TRP A 466 10.10 7.72 -33.90
CA TRP A 466 11.34 7.49 -34.66
C TRP A 466 11.39 6.09 -35.30
N GLY A 467 10.93 5.05 -34.61
CA GLY A 467 11.07 3.66 -35.07
C GLY A 467 9.87 3.10 -35.82
N GLY A 468 8.76 3.85 -35.91
CA GLY A 468 7.58 3.50 -36.69
C GLY A 468 7.03 2.10 -36.39
N LYS A 469 6.70 1.34 -37.45
CA LYS A 469 6.06 0.01 -37.33
C LYS A 469 6.94 -1.03 -36.62
N ILE A 470 8.26 -0.95 -36.78
CA ILE A 470 9.19 -1.89 -36.14
C ILE A 470 9.21 -1.65 -34.62
N ALA A 471 9.31 -0.39 -34.21
CA ALA A 471 9.22 -0.02 -32.80
C ALA A 471 7.91 -0.49 -32.16
N LEU A 472 6.78 -0.36 -32.87
CA LEU A 472 5.49 -0.86 -32.40
C LEU A 472 5.51 -2.37 -32.13
N ALA A 473 6.02 -3.17 -33.07
CA ALA A 473 6.11 -4.63 -32.90
C ALA A 473 7.01 -5.01 -31.70
N VAL A 474 8.16 -4.33 -31.55
CA VAL A 474 9.07 -4.53 -30.42
C VAL A 474 8.39 -4.17 -29.09
N MET A 475 7.66 -3.05 -29.04
CA MET A 475 6.95 -2.63 -27.82
C MET A 475 5.85 -3.61 -27.42
N VAL A 476 5.06 -4.10 -28.38
CA VAL A 476 4.02 -5.11 -28.10
C VAL A 476 4.64 -6.39 -27.53
N PHE A 477 5.74 -6.86 -28.12
CA PHE A 477 6.47 -8.02 -27.59
C PHE A 477 7.00 -7.76 -26.17
N LEU A 478 7.58 -6.58 -25.92
CA LEU A 478 8.07 -6.18 -24.61
C LEU A 478 6.96 -6.18 -23.55
N VAL A 479 5.77 -5.63 -23.88
CA VAL A 479 4.60 -5.64 -22.98
C VAL A 479 4.22 -7.07 -22.61
N ILE A 480 4.09 -7.97 -23.60
CA ILE A 480 3.74 -9.39 -23.37
C ILE A 480 4.77 -10.05 -22.45
N PHE A 481 6.06 -9.80 -22.69
CA PHE A 481 7.15 -10.32 -21.87
C PHE A 481 7.10 -9.81 -20.42
N ILE A 482 6.86 -8.51 -20.22
CA ILE A 482 6.74 -7.89 -18.89
C ILE A 482 5.56 -8.49 -18.12
N LEU A 483 4.38 -8.59 -18.74
CA LEU A 483 3.19 -9.17 -18.12
C LEU A 483 3.44 -10.62 -17.64
N PHE A 484 4.14 -11.42 -18.46
CA PHE A 484 4.50 -12.80 -18.08
C PHE A 484 5.46 -12.86 -16.88
N LYS A 485 6.51 -12.04 -16.88
CA LYS A 485 7.50 -12.01 -15.77
C LYS A 485 6.87 -11.48 -14.48
N SER A 486 6.03 -10.45 -14.61
CA SER A 486 5.30 -9.79 -13.54
C SER A 486 4.34 -10.75 -12.82
N GLY A 487 3.61 -11.58 -13.57
CA GLY A 487 2.76 -12.64 -12.99
C GLY A 487 3.53 -13.61 -12.08
N ARG A 488 4.73 -14.04 -12.50
CA ARG A 488 5.62 -14.89 -11.67
C ARG A 488 6.15 -14.15 -10.44
N LEU A 489 6.50 -12.88 -10.58
CA LEU A 489 6.98 -12.06 -9.46
C LEU A 489 5.89 -11.88 -8.40
N HIS A 490 4.67 -11.52 -8.80
CA HIS A 490 3.55 -11.35 -7.89
C HIS A 490 3.28 -12.64 -7.09
N SER A 491 3.32 -13.80 -7.74
CA SER A 491 3.15 -15.09 -7.06
C SER A 491 4.22 -15.35 -5.99
N LYS A 492 5.48 -14.96 -6.25
CA LYS A 492 6.59 -15.10 -5.29
C LYS A 492 6.50 -14.10 -4.13
N LEU A 493 6.08 -12.86 -4.41
CA LEU A 493 5.89 -11.84 -3.37
C LEU A 493 4.74 -12.24 -2.44
N LYS A 494 3.60 -12.67 -3.02
CA LYS A 494 2.44 -13.11 -2.24
C LYS A 494 2.73 -14.35 -1.41
N SER A 495 3.51 -15.32 -1.91
CA SER A 495 3.89 -16.48 -1.09
C SER A 495 4.78 -16.09 0.09
N LYS A 496 5.67 -15.11 -0.08
CA LYS A 496 6.49 -14.56 1.01
C LYS A 496 5.65 -13.78 2.02
N GLU A 497 4.75 -12.92 1.55
CA GLU A 497 3.83 -12.18 2.43
C GLU A 497 2.88 -13.10 3.18
N GLN A 498 2.34 -14.16 2.56
CA GLN A 498 1.48 -15.14 3.23
C GLN A 498 2.23 -15.93 4.31
N GLN A 499 3.51 -16.24 4.08
CA GLN A 499 4.37 -16.85 5.10
C GLN A 499 4.66 -15.91 6.28
N GLN A 500 4.68 -14.59 6.03
CA GLN A 500 4.94 -13.58 7.06
C GLN A 500 3.66 -13.11 7.79
N GLN A 501 2.52 -13.00 7.10
CA GLN A 501 1.22 -12.60 7.64
C GLN A 501 0.42 -13.73 8.28
N GLN A 502 0.82 -14.99 8.10
CA GLN A 502 0.46 -16.07 9.03
C GLN A 502 1.17 -15.87 10.38
N ILE A 503 0.97 -14.70 10.98
CA ILE A 503 1.20 -14.48 12.39
C ILE A 503 0.14 -15.34 13.10
N LEU A 504 0.55 -16.58 13.38
CA LEU A 504 0.23 -17.32 14.58
C LEU A 504 -1.26 -17.58 14.79
N SER A 505 -1.88 -18.29 13.85
CA SER A 505 -3.24 -18.82 14.05
C SER A 505 -3.24 -20.00 15.05
N SER A 506 -2.08 -20.61 15.30
CA SER A 506 -1.91 -21.71 16.26
C SER A 506 -0.52 -21.69 16.91
N GLU A 507 -0.44 -22.12 18.18
CA GLU A 507 0.81 -22.23 18.94
C GLU A 507 1.87 -23.12 18.25
N GLN A 508 1.44 -24.15 17.52
CA GLN A 508 2.36 -25.03 16.76
C GLN A 508 3.07 -24.29 15.62
N GLN A 509 2.38 -23.35 14.96
CA GLN A 509 2.98 -22.50 13.94
C GLN A 509 3.99 -21.52 14.55
N LEU A 510 3.78 -21.08 15.79
CA LEU A 510 4.74 -20.25 16.54
C LEU A 510 6.05 -20.97 16.74
N VAL A 511 5.98 -22.19 17.27
CA VAL A 511 7.16 -23.02 17.55
C VAL A 511 7.89 -23.36 16.26
N ALA A 512 7.16 -23.74 15.20
CA ALA A 512 7.74 -24.01 13.90
C ALA A 512 8.45 -22.78 13.29
N SER A 513 7.83 -21.60 13.39
CA SER A 513 8.40 -20.34 12.93
C SER A 513 9.68 -19.98 13.71
N CYS A 514 9.66 -20.13 15.05
CA CYS A 514 10.84 -19.88 15.88
C CYS A 514 11.99 -20.83 15.54
N ASN A 515 11.71 -22.13 15.35
CA ASN A 515 12.73 -23.10 14.94
C ASN A 515 13.34 -22.67 13.60
N ASN A 516 12.51 -22.37 12.60
CA ASN A 516 12.97 -21.94 11.28
C ASN A 516 13.83 -20.67 11.35
N ASP A 517 13.46 -19.71 12.18
CA ASP A 517 14.21 -18.47 12.36
C ASP A 517 15.57 -18.70 13.00
N VAL A 518 15.66 -19.58 14.01
CA VAL A 518 16.94 -19.95 14.61
C VAL A 518 17.83 -20.68 13.60
N HIS A 519 17.30 -21.66 12.87
CA HIS A 519 18.07 -22.36 11.83
C HIS A 519 18.57 -21.40 10.74
N LEU A 520 17.70 -20.52 10.26
CA LEU A 520 18.07 -19.48 9.30
C LEU A 520 19.18 -18.58 9.87
N MET A 521 19.07 -18.18 11.13
CA MET A 521 20.05 -17.31 11.78
C MET A 521 21.43 -17.97 11.87
N LEU A 522 21.50 -19.24 12.29
CA LEU A 522 22.74 -20.01 12.36
C LEU A 522 23.36 -20.21 10.96
N GLU A 523 22.56 -20.63 9.98
CA GLU A 523 23.02 -20.86 8.60
C GLU A 523 23.54 -19.57 7.96
N LYS A 524 22.76 -18.48 8.04
CA LYS A 524 23.12 -17.19 7.44
C LYS A 524 24.33 -16.57 8.10
N THR A 525 24.47 -16.69 9.43
CA THR A 525 25.66 -16.22 10.14
C THR A 525 26.92 -16.89 9.59
N LEU A 526 26.93 -18.22 9.45
CA LEU A 526 28.08 -18.95 8.90
C LEU A 526 28.35 -18.60 7.44
N SER A 527 27.31 -18.56 6.62
CA SER A 527 27.45 -18.22 5.20
C SER A 527 28.02 -16.80 5.01
N ILE A 528 27.50 -15.81 5.74
CA ILE A 528 27.96 -14.42 5.66
C ILE A 528 29.40 -14.31 6.17
N TYR A 529 29.71 -14.91 7.33
CA TYR A 529 31.05 -14.86 7.91
C TYR A 529 32.10 -15.50 6.99
N LYS A 530 31.78 -16.67 6.42
CA LYS A 530 32.65 -17.36 5.44
C LYS A 530 32.96 -16.46 4.25
N ARG A 531 31.95 -15.84 3.65
CA ARG A 531 32.11 -14.94 2.50
C ARG A 531 32.92 -13.68 2.83
N ILE A 532 32.86 -13.21 4.07
CA ILE A 532 33.69 -12.10 4.54
C ILE A 532 35.16 -12.50 4.62
N VAL A 533 35.45 -13.67 5.20
CA VAL A 533 36.82 -14.19 5.28
C VAL A 533 37.39 -14.47 3.89
N GLU A 534 36.61 -15.09 3.00
CA GLU A 534 36.99 -15.36 1.61
C GLU A 534 37.16 -14.06 0.81
N GLY A 535 36.23 -13.12 0.96
CA GLY A 535 36.27 -11.81 0.30
C GLY A 535 37.43 -10.93 0.75
N LEU A 536 37.84 -11.00 2.02
CA LEU A 536 39.05 -10.33 2.52
C LEU A 536 40.34 -10.99 2.01
N LYS A 537 40.33 -12.32 1.85
CA LYS A 537 41.49 -13.07 1.37
C LYS A 537 41.75 -12.83 -0.11
N ASP A 538 40.69 -12.83 -0.93
CA ASP A 538 40.77 -12.78 -2.39
C ASP A 538 40.39 -11.38 -2.94
N GLU A 539 40.18 -10.38 -2.06
CA GLU A 539 39.75 -9.00 -2.38
C GLU A 539 38.47 -8.92 -3.25
N ASP A 540 37.59 -9.92 -3.13
CA ASP A 540 36.38 -10.04 -3.95
C ASP A 540 35.26 -9.10 -3.47
N ARG A 541 35.27 -7.90 -4.06
CA ARG A 541 34.23 -6.88 -3.86
C ARG A 541 32.81 -7.39 -4.13
N LYS A 542 32.60 -8.24 -5.15
CA LYS A 542 31.25 -8.72 -5.51
C LYS A 542 30.73 -9.68 -4.45
N LEU A 543 31.59 -10.58 -3.96
CA LEU A 543 31.26 -11.52 -2.89
C LEU A 543 30.89 -10.79 -1.60
N VAL A 544 31.69 -9.80 -1.20
CA VAL A 544 31.43 -8.99 0.00
C VAL A 544 30.17 -8.14 -0.14
N LYS A 545 29.93 -7.55 -1.32
CA LYS A 545 28.68 -6.81 -1.59
C LYS A 545 27.45 -7.70 -1.43
N LYS A 546 27.52 -8.95 -1.88
CA LYS A 546 26.44 -9.93 -1.70
C LYS A 546 26.24 -10.27 -0.22
N ALA A 547 27.32 -10.48 0.53
CA ALA A 547 27.26 -10.72 1.98
C ALA A 547 26.65 -9.53 2.74
N MET A 548 27.00 -8.29 2.37
CA MET A 548 26.42 -7.06 2.92
C MET A 548 24.92 -6.95 2.65
N GLY A 549 24.48 -7.26 1.42
CA GLY A 549 23.05 -7.28 1.10
C GLY A 549 22.27 -8.31 1.94
N GLU A 550 22.78 -9.53 2.06
CA GLU A 550 22.16 -10.58 2.89
C GLU A 550 22.12 -10.21 4.39
N ALA A 551 23.19 -9.60 4.92
CA ALA A 551 23.23 -9.14 6.31
C ALA A 551 22.25 -7.99 6.57
N TYR A 552 22.10 -7.06 5.61
CA TYR A 552 21.16 -5.96 5.70
C TYR A 552 19.70 -6.44 5.68
N GLU A 553 19.36 -7.37 4.78
CA GLU A 553 18.03 -8.00 4.73
C GLU A 553 17.68 -8.70 6.05
N LEU A 554 18.64 -9.41 6.64
CA LEU A 554 18.46 -10.10 7.92
C LEU A 554 18.30 -9.12 9.08
N TYR A 555 19.08 -8.04 9.08
CA TYR A 555 18.98 -6.96 10.06
C TYR A 555 17.61 -6.29 10.05
N GLU A 556 17.11 -5.84 8.90
CA GLU A 556 15.78 -5.20 8.83
C GLU A 556 14.68 -6.20 9.24
N ARG A 557 14.78 -7.47 8.83
CA ARG A 557 13.81 -8.49 9.23
C ARG A 557 13.70 -8.67 10.75
N PHE A 558 14.82 -8.84 11.45
CA PHE A 558 14.79 -9.07 12.90
C PHE A 558 14.58 -7.78 13.70
N LYS A 559 14.96 -6.63 13.15
CA LYS A 559 14.59 -5.31 13.69
C LYS A 559 13.08 -5.13 13.68
N ASP A 560 12.43 -5.36 12.54
CA ASP A 560 10.98 -5.25 12.41
C ASP A 560 10.26 -6.26 13.30
N LYS A 561 10.77 -7.50 13.36
CA LYS A 561 10.23 -8.53 14.26
C LYS A 561 10.27 -8.07 15.72
N ARG A 562 11.41 -7.53 16.17
CA ARG A 562 11.59 -7.01 17.53
C ARG A 562 10.69 -5.80 17.80
N ASP A 563 10.69 -4.83 16.90
CA ASP A 563 10.05 -3.53 17.11
C ASP A 563 8.52 -3.61 17.00
N TYR A 564 8.00 -4.54 16.20
CA TYR A 564 6.57 -4.58 15.90
C TYR A 564 5.87 -5.93 16.17
N GLU A 565 6.55 -7.07 16.01
CA GLU A 565 5.87 -8.39 16.06
C GLU A 565 5.92 -9.06 17.43
N VAL A 566 6.89 -8.72 18.30
CA VAL A 566 7.05 -9.36 19.62
C VAL A 566 5.79 -9.22 20.46
N VAL A 567 5.33 -8.00 20.74
CA VAL A 567 4.16 -7.78 21.63
C VAL A 567 2.88 -8.42 21.09
N PRO A 568 2.50 -8.24 19.81
CA PRO A 568 1.34 -8.94 19.25
C PRO A 568 1.45 -10.47 19.31
N THR A 569 2.68 -11.01 19.17
CA THR A 569 2.92 -12.45 19.33
C THR A 569 2.65 -12.88 20.77
N LEU A 570 3.13 -12.14 21.76
CA LEU A 570 2.87 -12.43 23.17
C LEU A 570 1.36 -12.40 23.49
N GLU A 571 0.63 -11.39 23.01
CA GLU A 571 -0.83 -11.32 23.18
C GLU A 571 -1.59 -12.49 22.53
N SER A 572 -1.01 -13.10 21.47
CA SER A 572 -1.60 -14.26 20.79
C SER A 572 -1.34 -15.59 21.51
N ILE A 573 -0.31 -15.66 22.36
CA ILE A 573 0.00 -16.83 23.18
C ILE A 573 -1.04 -16.88 24.31
N GLN A 574 -2.03 -17.76 24.19
CA GLN A 574 -3.10 -17.92 25.20
C GLN A 574 -2.63 -18.64 26.48
N LEU A 575 -1.32 -18.70 26.73
CA LEU A 575 -0.75 -19.48 27.82
C LEU A 575 -0.43 -18.57 29.00
N ASN A 576 -0.77 -19.01 30.20
CA ASN A 576 -0.09 -18.55 31.42
C ASN A 576 1.33 -19.17 31.48
N ALA A 577 2.13 -19.01 30.42
CA ALA A 577 3.47 -19.56 30.28
C ALA A 577 4.49 -18.41 30.13
N LEU A 578 4.57 -17.58 31.17
CA LEU A 578 5.51 -16.45 31.25
C LEU A 578 6.95 -16.85 30.90
N ASP A 579 7.37 -18.05 31.30
CA ASP A 579 8.70 -18.58 30.95
C ASP A 579 8.87 -18.80 29.44
N LEU A 580 7.85 -19.29 28.73
CA LEU A 580 7.88 -19.50 27.28
C LEU A 580 7.93 -18.15 26.55
N GLU A 581 7.13 -17.20 27.00
CA GLU A 581 7.06 -15.83 26.49
C GLU A 581 8.40 -15.11 26.66
N GLN A 582 9.02 -15.23 27.83
CA GLN A 582 10.34 -14.69 28.11
C GLN A 582 11.40 -15.26 27.15
N GLU A 583 11.40 -16.58 26.93
CA GLU A 583 12.34 -17.21 26.00
C GLU A 583 12.09 -16.77 24.55
N TYR A 584 10.84 -16.55 24.15
CA TYR A 584 10.54 -15.99 22.83
C TYR A 584 11.12 -14.57 22.64
N VAL A 585 10.96 -13.70 23.64
CA VAL A 585 11.56 -12.34 23.60
C VAL A 585 13.07 -12.44 23.45
N GLN A 586 13.72 -13.30 24.24
CA GLN A 586 15.17 -13.50 24.20
C GLN A 586 15.65 -14.05 22.85
N LEU A 587 14.93 -14.98 22.24
CA LEU A 587 15.23 -15.50 20.89
C LEU A 587 15.29 -14.37 19.84
N VAL A 588 14.30 -13.47 19.87
CA VAL A 588 14.23 -12.34 18.93
C VAL A 588 15.36 -11.35 19.21
N ASP A 589 15.61 -11.01 20.48
CA ASP A 589 16.68 -10.08 20.87
C ASP A 589 18.08 -10.60 20.50
N TYR A 590 18.40 -11.86 20.83
CA TYR A 590 19.69 -12.44 20.48
C TYR A 590 19.90 -12.55 18.98
N SER A 591 18.84 -12.88 18.22
CA SER A 591 18.90 -12.86 16.76
C SER A 591 19.19 -11.46 16.24
N TYR A 592 18.48 -10.44 16.75
CA TYR A 592 18.71 -9.05 16.38
C TYR A 592 20.15 -8.57 16.68
N GLU A 593 20.69 -8.89 17.86
CA GLU A 593 22.09 -8.57 18.20
C GLU A 593 23.10 -9.18 17.23
N ILE A 594 22.91 -10.46 16.83
CA ILE A 594 23.77 -11.11 15.83
C ILE A 594 23.70 -10.36 14.48
N THR A 595 22.50 -9.97 14.04
CA THR A 595 22.34 -9.25 12.77
C THR A 595 23.00 -7.87 12.76
N LYS A 596 22.98 -7.15 13.89
CA LYS A 596 23.70 -5.87 14.03
C LYS A 596 25.21 -6.04 13.81
N SER A 597 25.80 -7.05 14.44
CA SER A 597 27.23 -7.33 14.29
C SER A 597 27.58 -7.81 12.88
N LEU A 598 26.72 -8.65 12.25
CA LEU A 598 26.92 -9.06 10.85
C LEU A 598 26.85 -7.86 9.88
N LYS A 599 25.90 -6.94 10.10
CA LYS A 599 25.80 -5.69 9.33
C LYS A 599 27.06 -4.85 9.49
N ALA A 600 27.54 -4.66 10.72
CA ALA A 600 28.77 -3.91 10.99
C ALA A 600 30.01 -4.55 10.31
N ILE A 601 30.19 -5.87 10.44
CA ILE A 601 31.27 -6.61 9.80
C ILE A 601 31.24 -6.44 8.28
N THR A 602 30.07 -6.63 7.67
CA THR A 602 29.92 -6.64 6.22
C THR A 602 30.04 -5.25 5.60
N GLU A 603 29.45 -4.22 6.22
CA GLU A 603 29.56 -2.83 5.77
C GLU A 603 31.01 -2.33 5.86
N ASN A 604 31.68 -2.56 6.99
CA ASN A 604 33.07 -2.12 7.18
C ASN A 604 34.03 -2.85 6.23
N THR A 605 33.82 -4.15 6.00
CA THR A 605 34.62 -4.94 5.05
C THR A 605 34.38 -4.48 3.61
N PHE A 606 33.12 -4.23 3.23
CA PHE A 606 32.79 -3.75 1.89
C PHE A 606 33.45 -2.40 1.62
N GLN A 607 33.29 -1.43 2.54
CA GLN A 607 33.91 -0.11 2.40
C GLN A 607 35.43 -0.19 2.33
N TYR A 608 36.05 -1.11 3.09
CA TYR A 608 37.49 -1.30 3.06
C TYR A 608 38.01 -1.73 1.68
N ILE A 609 37.35 -2.72 1.08
CA ILE A 609 37.69 -3.21 -0.26
C ILE A 609 37.31 -2.19 -1.33
N ASP A 610 36.16 -1.54 -1.22
CA ASP A 610 35.67 -0.52 -2.18
C ASP A 610 36.60 0.71 -2.23
N ASN A 611 37.25 1.03 -1.11
CA ASN A 611 38.26 2.09 -1.00
C ASN A 611 39.68 1.66 -1.42
N ASN A 612 39.86 0.44 -1.95
CA ASN A 612 41.16 -0.12 -2.35
C ASN A 612 42.22 -0.05 -1.23
N HIS A 613 41.83 -0.30 0.02
CA HIS A 613 42.79 -0.40 1.12
C HIS A 613 43.64 -1.67 0.99
N THR A 614 44.79 -1.68 1.68
CA THR A 614 45.78 -2.76 1.58
C THR A 614 45.22 -4.14 1.97
N ALA A 615 45.55 -5.17 1.19
CA ALA A 615 45.15 -6.54 1.48
C ALA A 615 45.52 -6.99 2.91
N PHE A 616 44.71 -7.89 3.47
CA PHE A 616 45.00 -8.49 4.77
C PHE A 616 46.18 -9.47 4.66
N SER A 617 47.00 -9.54 5.71
CA SER A 617 48.07 -10.53 5.77
C SER A 617 47.51 -11.94 5.92
N LYS A 618 48.27 -12.96 5.49
CA LYS A 618 47.88 -14.36 5.65
C LYS A 618 47.55 -14.70 7.11
N GLU A 619 48.31 -14.14 8.05
CA GLU A 619 48.09 -14.35 9.47
C GLU A 619 46.78 -13.72 9.98
N GLN A 620 46.42 -12.53 9.49
CA GLN A 620 45.13 -11.91 9.81
C GLN A 620 43.97 -12.77 9.30
N ILE A 621 44.09 -13.32 8.08
CA ILE A 621 43.07 -14.22 7.53
C ILE A 621 42.98 -15.52 8.35
N GLU A 622 44.11 -16.13 8.73
CA GLU A 622 44.11 -17.33 9.57
C GLU A 622 43.51 -17.07 10.96
N ASP A 623 43.81 -15.92 11.58
CA ASP A 623 43.20 -15.52 12.85
C ASP A 623 41.66 -15.45 12.75
N LEU A 624 41.11 -14.92 11.65
CA LEU A 624 39.66 -14.86 11.40
C LEU A 624 39.05 -16.25 11.10
N LYS A 625 39.77 -17.12 10.39
CA LYS A 625 39.34 -18.50 10.12
C LYS A 625 39.19 -19.32 11.40
N VAL A 626 40.01 -19.07 12.42
CA VAL A 626 39.85 -19.73 13.74
C VAL A 626 38.48 -19.41 14.33
N ILE A 627 38.03 -18.16 14.25
CA ILE A 627 36.71 -17.77 14.75
C ILE A 627 35.59 -18.44 13.95
N TYR A 628 35.71 -18.47 12.62
CA TYR A 628 34.77 -19.18 11.76
C TYR A 628 34.65 -20.66 12.13
N LYS A 629 35.80 -21.34 12.37
CA LYS A 629 35.83 -22.74 12.76
C LYS A 629 35.08 -22.99 14.07
N ILE A 630 35.32 -22.14 15.08
CA ILE A 630 34.64 -22.21 16.38
C ILE A 630 33.11 -22.11 16.20
N LEU A 631 32.63 -21.14 15.42
CA LEU A 631 31.20 -20.98 15.13
C LEU A 631 30.64 -22.19 14.38
N SER A 632 31.36 -22.66 13.35
CA SER A 632 30.91 -23.76 12.49
C SER A 632 30.77 -25.06 13.28
N GLU A 633 31.74 -25.39 14.13
CA GLU A 633 31.70 -26.58 14.98
C GLU A 633 30.54 -26.50 15.97
N ALA A 634 30.39 -25.38 16.68
CA ALA A 634 29.31 -25.20 17.64
C ALA A 634 27.92 -25.30 17.00
N PHE A 635 27.72 -24.68 15.83
CA PHE A 635 26.40 -24.72 15.18
C PHE A 635 26.07 -26.11 14.65
N THR A 636 27.08 -26.82 14.13
CA THR A 636 26.92 -28.21 13.67
C THR A 636 26.56 -29.14 14.83
N GLU A 637 27.25 -29.02 15.97
CA GLU A 637 26.93 -29.82 17.17
C GLU A 637 25.56 -29.47 17.73
N TYR A 638 25.17 -28.18 17.74
CA TYR A 638 23.83 -27.78 18.15
C TYR A 638 22.74 -28.36 17.25
N GLU A 639 22.93 -28.34 15.93
CA GLU A 639 21.98 -28.92 14.98
C GLU A 639 21.81 -30.43 15.20
N LYS A 640 22.89 -31.15 15.55
CA LYS A 640 22.80 -32.57 15.94
C LYS A 640 21.98 -32.77 17.22
N MET A 641 22.22 -31.97 18.26
CA MET A 641 21.47 -32.03 19.52
C MET A 641 19.98 -31.69 19.31
N GLU A 642 19.70 -30.72 18.45
CA GLU A 642 18.34 -30.29 18.14
C GLU A 642 17.54 -31.38 17.40
N LYS A 643 18.18 -32.06 16.44
CA LYS A 643 17.58 -33.19 15.69
C LYS A 643 17.37 -34.42 16.54
N SER A 644 18.30 -34.75 17.44
CA SER A 644 18.18 -35.92 18.33
C SER A 644 17.25 -35.64 19.53
N GLY A 645 17.07 -34.37 19.89
CA GLY A 645 16.40 -33.97 21.14
C GLY A 645 17.25 -34.21 22.40
N ASP A 646 18.48 -34.68 22.25
CA ASP A 646 19.41 -34.90 23.36
C ASP A 646 20.38 -33.71 23.52
N TYR A 647 20.18 -32.96 24.60
CA TYR A 647 20.99 -31.80 24.97
C TYR A 647 22.00 -32.09 26.09
N SER A 648 22.31 -33.37 26.37
CA SER A 648 23.28 -33.78 27.40
C SER A 648 24.66 -33.13 27.22
N GLN A 649 25.07 -32.91 25.97
CA GLN A 649 26.34 -32.30 25.60
C GLN A 649 26.27 -30.76 25.44
N PHE A 650 25.16 -30.12 25.80
CA PHE A 650 24.97 -28.68 25.58
C PHE A 650 25.99 -27.79 26.33
N SER A 651 26.63 -28.31 27.38
CA SER A 651 27.75 -27.62 28.03
C SER A 651 28.90 -27.29 27.07
N GLN A 652 29.09 -28.07 26.00
CA GLN A 652 30.08 -27.78 24.97
C GLN A 652 29.76 -26.47 24.20
N ILE A 653 28.48 -26.19 23.94
CA ILE A 653 28.02 -24.95 23.30
C ILE A 653 28.23 -23.74 24.23
N VAL A 654 28.11 -23.95 25.54
CA VAL A 654 28.41 -22.92 26.54
C VAL A 654 29.92 -22.66 26.62
N ASN A 655 30.75 -23.69 26.52
CA ASN A 655 32.21 -23.58 26.54
C ASN A 655 32.79 -22.79 25.35
N MET A 656 32.05 -22.67 24.23
CA MET A 656 32.42 -21.77 23.14
C MET A 656 32.55 -20.30 23.62
N ARG A 657 31.77 -19.89 24.63
CA ARG A 657 31.83 -18.53 25.19
C ARG A 657 33.17 -18.28 25.89
N GLU A 658 33.61 -19.20 26.73
CA GLU A 658 34.92 -19.13 27.37
C GLU A 658 36.04 -19.10 26.32
N THR A 659 35.93 -19.96 25.31
CA THR A 659 36.88 -20.03 24.19
C THR A 659 37.03 -18.69 23.47
N ILE A 660 35.93 -18.02 23.12
CA ILE A 660 36.01 -16.73 22.42
C ILE A 660 36.46 -15.59 23.34
N LEU A 661 36.12 -15.64 24.63
CA LEU A 661 36.55 -14.66 25.63
C LEU A 661 38.06 -14.72 25.89
N ASP A 662 38.66 -15.90 25.80
CA ASP A 662 40.12 -16.08 25.86
C ASP A 662 40.81 -15.79 24.51
N LEU A 663 40.19 -16.16 23.38
CA LEU A 663 40.76 -15.93 22.05
C LEU A 663 40.80 -14.44 21.66
N ASN A 664 39.72 -13.70 21.91
CA ASN A 664 39.60 -12.29 21.54
C ASN A 664 40.77 -11.40 22.05
N PRO A 665 41.18 -11.43 23.33
CA PRO A 665 42.33 -10.66 23.79
C PRO A 665 43.65 -11.17 23.19
N LYS A 666 43.79 -12.46 22.88
CA LYS A 666 44.97 -13.01 22.19
C LYS A 666 45.09 -12.45 20.77
N LEU A 667 44.00 -12.45 20.00
CA LEU A 667 43.94 -11.87 18.66
C LEU A 667 44.20 -10.35 18.68
N THR A 668 43.62 -9.66 19.66
CA THR A 668 43.86 -8.22 19.87
C THR A 668 45.34 -7.93 20.15
N LYS A 669 45.98 -8.69 21.05
CA LYS A 669 47.42 -8.57 21.35
C LYS A 669 48.28 -8.88 20.12
N ARG A 670 47.92 -9.89 19.31
CA ARG A 670 48.62 -10.19 18.04
C ARG A 670 48.55 -9.01 17.08
N GLN A 671 47.37 -8.41 16.90
CA GLN A 671 47.25 -7.23 16.03
C GLN A 671 48.01 -6.01 16.55
N ILE A 672 48.02 -5.77 17.87
CA ILE A 672 48.82 -4.69 18.48
C ILE A 672 50.32 -4.91 18.20
N LYS A 673 50.81 -6.15 18.26
CA LYS A 673 52.20 -6.47 17.92
C LYS A 673 52.50 -6.17 16.46
N ARG A 674 51.63 -6.56 15.51
CA ARG A 674 51.78 -6.25 14.08
C ARG A 674 51.85 -4.74 13.82
N VAL A 675 51.00 -3.97 14.49
CA VAL A 675 51.02 -2.49 14.41
C VAL A 675 52.34 -1.92 14.91
N LYS A 676 52.83 -2.37 16.08
CA LYS A 676 54.09 -1.91 16.65
C LYS A 676 55.32 -2.30 15.82
N ALA A 677 55.25 -3.43 15.12
CA ALA A 677 56.30 -3.91 14.23
C ALA A 677 56.27 -3.24 12.84
N GLY A 678 55.25 -2.42 12.53
CA GLY A 678 55.10 -1.81 11.20
C GLY A 678 54.61 -2.79 10.12
N GLU A 679 54.13 -3.97 10.52
CA GLU A 679 53.71 -5.07 9.64
C GLU A 679 52.24 -4.94 9.18
N SER A 680 51.50 -3.93 9.67
CA SER A 680 50.10 -3.71 9.34
C SER A 680 49.77 -2.22 9.26
N THR A 681 48.95 -1.84 8.27
CA THR A 681 48.52 -0.44 8.11
C THR A 681 47.47 -0.04 9.14
N THR A 682 47.30 1.27 9.36
CA THR A 682 46.30 1.81 10.30
C THR A 682 44.89 1.36 9.95
N ARG A 683 44.49 1.45 8.68
CA ARG A 683 43.13 1.04 8.23
C ARG A 683 42.91 -0.46 8.35
N SER A 684 43.90 -1.28 7.94
CA SER A 684 43.83 -2.75 8.10
C SER A 684 43.65 -3.13 9.57
N SER A 685 44.43 -2.49 10.46
CA SER A 685 44.40 -2.77 11.88
C SER A 685 43.09 -2.36 12.55
N ILE A 686 42.53 -1.21 12.18
CA ILE A 686 41.21 -0.76 12.66
C ILE A 686 40.13 -1.75 12.22
N LEU A 687 40.13 -2.16 10.96
CA LEU A 687 39.16 -3.15 10.47
C LEU A 687 39.33 -4.48 11.19
N PHE A 688 40.53 -5.01 11.30
CA PHE A 688 40.79 -6.29 11.97
C PHE A 688 40.30 -6.28 13.43
N LEU A 689 40.58 -5.22 14.19
CA LEU A 689 40.12 -5.09 15.57
C LEU A 689 38.60 -5.00 15.66
N ASN A 690 37.96 -4.28 14.73
CA ASN A 690 36.50 -4.24 14.63
C ASN A 690 35.93 -5.64 14.35
N LEU A 691 36.45 -6.35 13.35
CA LEU A 691 36.04 -7.72 13.02
C LEU A 691 36.17 -8.66 14.21
N VAL A 692 37.30 -8.63 14.94
CA VAL A 692 37.52 -9.45 16.13
C VAL A 692 36.50 -9.13 17.24
N ASN A 693 36.17 -7.85 17.44
CA ASN A 693 35.17 -7.43 18.44
C ASN A 693 33.75 -7.86 18.06
N GLU A 694 33.32 -7.59 16.83
CA GLU A 694 31.99 -7.98 16.36
C GLU A 694 31.84 -9.51 16.30
N SER A 695 32.90 -10.25 15.97
CA SER A 695 32.88 -11.72 15.98
C SER A 695 32.72 -12.29 17.39
N LYS A 696 33.29 -11.62 18.40
CA LYS A 696 33.05 -11.96 19.82
C LYS A 696 31.57 -11.78 20.16
N ILE A 697 30.96 -10.66 19.75
CA ILE A 697 29.53 -10.42 20.00
C ILE A 697 28.69 -11.51 19.32
N ILE A 698 28.93 -11.79 18.04
CA ILE A 698 28.24 -12.87 17.31
C ILE A 698 28.34 -14.20 18.06
N THR A 699 29.54 -14.57 18.52
CA THR A 699 29.76 -15.85 19.20
C THR A 699 29.02 -15.92 20.54
N LEU A 700 29.08 -14.86 21.34
CA LEU A 700 28.39 -14.79 22.64
C LEU A 700 26.87 -14.85 22.46
N GLN A 701 26.32 -14.10 21.51
CA GLN A 701 24.88 -14.05 21.27
C GLN A 701 24.37 -15.31 20.57
N SER A 702 25.16 -15.97 19.73
CA SER A 702 24.80 -17.27 19.16
C SER A 702 24.68 -18.34 20.23
N SER A 703 25.60 -18.37 21.21
CA SER A 703 25.50 -19.27 22.36
C SER A 703 24.24 -19.00 23.19
N ASN A 704 23.91 -17.72 23.43
CA ASN A 704 22.69 -17.32 24.12
C ASN A 704 21.43 -17.70 23.33
N LEU A 705 21.41 -17.50 22.01
CA LEU A 705 20.32 -17.87 21.12
C LEU A 705 20.04 -19.38 21.19
N MET A 706 21.08 -20.21 21.06
CA MET A 706 20.96 -21.67 21.14
C MET A 706 20.47 -22.14 22.52
N LYS A 707 20.88 -21.46 23.61
CA LYS A 707 20.43 -21.73 24.97
C LYS A 707 18.95 -21.38 25.15
N SER A 708 18.55 -20.19 24.68
CA SER A 708 17.17 -19.73 24.76
C SER A 708 16.25 -20.58 23.89
N HIS A 709 16.71 -21.02 22.72
CA HIS A 709 15.97 -21.94 21.85
C HIS A 709 15.73 -23.30 22.50
N ARG A 710 16.74 -23.88 23.15
CA ARG A 710 16.59 -25.11 23.93
C ARG A 710 15.55 -24.93 25.06
N ASN A 711 15.66 -23.85 25.83
CA ASN A 711 14.75 -23.56 26.93
C ASN A 711 13.31 -23.35 26.43
N PHE A 712 13.13 -22.61 25.34
CA PHE A 712 11.85 -22.40 24.67
C PHE A 712 11.20 -23.74 24.31
N LYS A 713 11.94 -24.66 23.68
CA LYS A 713 11.42 -26.01 23.35
C LYS A 713 11.06 -26.81 24.60
N ALA A 714 11.87 -26.76 25.65
CA ALA A 714 11.61 -27.45 26.91
C ALA A 714 10.35 -26.92 27.61
N GLN A 715 10.21 -25.59 27.70
CA GLN A 715 9.03 -24.95 28.30
C GLN A 715 7.77 -25.22 27.48
N TYR A 716 7.88 -25.24 26.14
CA TYR A 716 6.77 -25.62 25.28
C TYR A 716 6.33 -27.06 25.55
N ALA A 717 7.26 -28.02 25.57
CA ALA A 717 6.96 -29.42 25.86
C ALA A 717 6.30 -29.60 27.25
N LYS A 718 6.80 -28.87 28.26
CA LYS A 718 6.20 -28.84 29.61
C LYS A 718 4.76 -28.33 29.56
N SER A 719 4.51 -27.19 28.89
CA SER A 719 3.16 -26.61 28.74
C SER A 719 2.17 -27.53 28.03
N VAL A 720 2.64 -28.36 27.10
CA VAL A 720 1.82 -29.36 26.40
C VAL A 720 1.52 -30.54 27.33
N SER A 721 2.49 -30.98 28.13
CA SER A 721 2.32 -32.07 29.10
C SER A 721 1.32 -31.72 30.21
N GLU A 722 1.39 -30.50 30.77
CA GLU A 722 0.49 -29.99 31.80
C GLU A 722 -0.96 -29.86 31.29
N ARG A 723 -1.14 -29.55 30.01
CA ARG A 723 -2.48 -29.56 29.38
C ARG A 723 -3.05 -30.96 29.25
N LYS A 724 -2.22 -31.95 28.88
CA LYS A 724 -2.66 -33.35 28.82
C LYS A 724 -3.05 -33.88 30.20
N SER A 725 -2.28 -33.58 31.25
CA SER A 725 -2.60 -34.02 32.62
C SER A 725 -3.88 -33.36 33.15
N THR A 726 -4.06 -32.04 32.94
CA THR A 726 -5.29 -31.34 33.37
C THR A 726 -6.54 -31.86 32.64
N SER A 727 -6.41 -32.24 31.36
CA SER A 727 -7.51 -32.85 30.60
C SER A 727 -7.87 -34.28 31.04
N LEU A 728 -6.92 -35.00 31.65
CA LEU A 728 -7.11 -36.35 32.19
C LEU A 728 -7.74 -36.31 33.60
N ILE A 729 -7.37 -35.32 34.42
CA ILE A 729 -7.94 -35.13 35.77
C ILE A 729 -9.42 -34.69 35.68
N GLY A 730 -9.81 -33.93 34.66
CA GLY A 730 -11.22 -33.57 34.41
C GLY A 730 -12.14 -34.71 33.93
N LYS A 731 -11.60 -35.93 33.78
CA LYS A 731 -12.36 -37.14 33.38
C LYS A 731 -12.40 -38.23 34.46
N VAL A 732 -11.96 -37.95 35.68
CA VAL A 732 -12.19 -38.86 36.81
C VAL A 732 -13.61 -38.61 37.32
N PRO A 733 -14.55 -39.58 37.28
CA PRO A 733 -15.82 -39.43 37.99
C PRO A 733 -15.48 -39.37 39.48
N LEU A 734 -15.89 -38.31 40.15
CA LEU A 734 -16.00 -38.30 41.61
C LEU A 734 -17.15 -39.26 41.98
N ASP A 735 -16.85 -40.54 42.10
CA ASP A 735 -17.64 -41.47 42.89
C ASP A 735 -17.07 -41.47 44.32
N ILE A 736 -17.57 -40.53 45.14
CA ILE A 736 -17.92 -40.71 46.57
C ILE A 736 -19.13 -39.83 46.85
#